data_AF-A0A815XG09-F1
#
_entry.id   AF-A0A815XG09-F1
#
_cell.length_a   1.000
_cell.length_b   1.000
_cell.length_c   1.000
_cell.angle_alpha   90.00
_cell.angle_beta   90.00
_cell.angle_gamma   90.00
#
_symmetry.space_group_name_H-M   'P 1'
#
loop_
_entity.id
_entity.type
_entity.pdbx_description
1 polymer ?
#
loop_
_entity_poly.entity_id
_entity_poly.type
_entity_poly.pdbx_seq_one_letter_code
_entity_poly.pdbx_strand_id
1 'polypeptide(L)'
;MNTSPNKDINIFDLPNEILVTIFNKLNMIDALYSLVDVNERFNRLVFDRRYIHNLDLTVKSSSNRMSSINNQMLDKVCEKILPRIYHQVNKLTVEPYSIERLLFTTGYPQLDSLSLINFQKETFYKYLTGNTMLRFLLMDQIKHLVVEIKDETTTATGLSYKNTLDILSLILFSSKRLTHLIFSEWSSEEPLAISIFNHPTASCVSSTLTRLEIYIDTFDDCLYLLDGRFECLTTLIVNILKISISKSNIDNTKKLTKLKHFSLISICYTIFYEKQIIPLLHRMTNLEELTLLLSILRVDSNYVDGVHLYDEILIHMPRLNKFTFSIVSQTVNKNIKIDLPSNDNIQSSFIERGYNQVGSYADFNSTTNVGRCGIFNKVRCLFMNDTSSFEHELFALVSQAFPYLEKLYVYNFQAQKNKQHSSTLIVFSHLVKLILSAVHVDYAEQFLFEKNTRLPRLLELTIEYETLAIVTNNFTNDAARLNCVNLQNIHIEGSFVRPESFHHYFPLLIGGCTFDRPLLGEFYSYENGLETHTSLKENGVVDRRSYRRESGAGATRKDGGDLLVTQDLGHCYQLTVRQNYYELIYRDEDKSCFQCYQMFNRTKNVIQIRKSSCGETTSLSTNQMNFDDLCRTIDEKSEFITLFSKSYSAEVC
;
A
#
# COMPACT_ATOMS: atom_id res chain seq x y z
N MET A 1 -40.88 -11.33 24.51
CA MET A 1 -39.95 -10.19 24.54
C MET A 1 -40.07 -9.48 23.21
N ASN A 2 -40.62 -8.26 23.18
CA ASN A 2 -40.80 -7.49 21.95
C ASN A 2 -39.44 -6.98 21.46
N THR A 3 -38.95 -7.52 20.36
CA THR A 3 -37.79 -6.98 19.64
C THR A 3 -38.20 -5.68 18.96
N SER A 4 -37.75 -4.55 19.52
CA SER A 4 -37.88 -3.23 18.89
C SER A 4 -37.31 -3.28 17.46
N PRO A 5 -37.98 -2.67 16.47
CA PRO A 5 -37.47 -2.63 15.10
C PRO A 5 -36.07 -2.00 15.07
N ASN A 6 -35.15 -2.60 14.30
CA ASN A 6 -33.80 -2.09 14.05
C ASN A 6 -33.91 -0.63 13.61
N LYS A 7 -33.55 0.29 14.50
CA LYS A 7 -33.49 1.71 14.20
C LYS A 7 -32.20 1.90 13.43
N ASP A 8 -32.29 2.22 12.13
CA ASP A 8 -31.13 2.56 11.32
C ASP A 8 -30.32 3.63 12.05
N ILE A 9 -29.08 3.29 12.42
CA ILE A 9 -28.21 4.21 13.13
C ILE A 9 -27.79 5.28 12.13
N ASN A 10 -28.26 6.51 12.33
CA ASN A 10 -27.83 7.62 11.51
C ASN A 10 -26.39 8.00 11.90
N ILE A 11 -25.56 8.39 10.94
CA ILE A 11 -24.22 8.92 11.21
C ILE A 11 -24.26 10.11 12.19
N PHE A 12 -25.34 10.88 12.20
CA PHE A 12 -25.57 11.96 13.17
C PHE A 12 -25.77 11.49 14.61
N ASP A 13 -26.13 10.23 14.82
CA ASP A 13 -26.34 9.63 16.14
C ASP A 13 -25.04 9.04 16.71
N LEU A 14 -24.00 8.88 15.88
CA LEU A 14 -22.73 8.34 16.34
C LEU A 14 -22.02 9.32 17.28
N PRO A 15 -21.33 8.86 18.34
CA PRO A 15 -20.46 9.69 19.18
C PRO A 15 -19.32 10.35 18.39
N ASN A 16 -18.81 11.48 18.91
CA ASN A 16 -17.75 12.25 18.25
C ASN A 16 -16.48 11.41 18.05
N GLU A 17 -16.16 10.53 18.99
CA GLU A 17 -14.99 9.67 18.99
C GLU A 17 -15.01 8.68 17.82
N ILE A 18 -16.19 8.13 17.53
CA ILE A 18 -16.41 7.23 16.40
C ILE A 18 -16.31 8.01 15.09
N LEU A 19 -16.94 9.18 15.02
CA LEU A 19 -16.87 10.04 13.83
C LEU A 19 -15.44 10.47 13.49
N VAL A 20 -14.64 10.88 14.48
CA VAL A 20 -13.22 11.21 14.28
C VAL A 20 -12.44 9.99 13.79
N THR A 21 -12.71 8.81 14.33
CA THR A 21 -12.07 7.56 13.88
C THR A 21 -12.43 7.25 12.42
N ILE A 22 -13.68 7.46 12.03
CA ILE A 22 -14.13 7.31 10.64
C ILE A 22 -13.42 8.34 9.75
N PHE A 23 -13.41 9.62 10.13
CA PHE A 23 -12.79 10.70 9.34
C PHE A 23 -11.29 10.52 9.18
N ASN A 24 -10.60 9.96 10.18
CA ASN A 24 -9.18 9.60 10.10
C ASN A 24 -8.89 8.46 9.12
N LYS A 25 -9.89 7.67 8.75
CA LYS A 25 -9.77 6.63 7.72
C LYS A 25 -10.13 7.13 6.32
N LEU A 26 -10.83 8.26 6.22
CA LEU A 26 -11.14 8.89 4.94
C LEU A 26 -9.94 9.69 4.44
N ASN A 27 -9.83 9.85 3.12
CA ASN A 27 -8.95 10.88 2.57
C ASN A 27 -9.41 12.25 3.11
N MET A 28 -8.46 13.02 3.62
CA MET A 28 -8.77 14.25 4.34
C MET A 28 -9.45 15.29 3.45
N ILE A 29 -9.10 15.35 2.17
CA ILE A 29 -9.75 16.26 1.21
C ILE A 29 -11.20 15.84 1.01
N ASP A 30 -11.47 14.55 0.86
CA ASP A 30 -12.83 14.03 0.68
C ASP A 30 -13.71 14.37 1.87
N ALA A 31 -13.18 14.23 3.09
CA ALA A 31 -13.88 14.62 4.31
C ALA A 31 -14.13 16.13 4.36
N LEU A 32 -13.10 16.96 4.12
CA LEU A 32 -13.23 18.43 4.10
C LEU A 32 -14.25 18.89 3.06
N TYR A 33 -14.16 18.37 1.83
CA TYR A 33 -15.04 18.74 0.75
C TYR A 33 -16.48 18.30 0.99
N SER A 34 -16.67 17.09 1.50
CA SER A 34 -18.00 16.46 1.62
C SER A 34 -18.75 16.85 2.89
N LEU A 35 -18.04 17.21 3.98
CA LEU A 35 -18.66 17.42 5.29
C LEU A 35 -18.73 18.88 5.72
N VAL A 36 -17.86 19.75 5.18
CA VAL A 36 -17.91 21.18 5.52
C VAL A 36 -19.20 21.81 5.01
N ASP A 37 -19.84 22.55 5.91
CA ASP A 37 -21.14 23.22 5.75
C ASP A 37 -22.34 22.27 5.60
N VAL A 38 -22.15 20.95 5.80
CA VAL A 38 -23.26 20.00 5.85
C VAL A 38 -23.94 20.03 7.22
N ASN A 39 -23.17 20.11 8.30
CA ASN A 39 -23.67 20.13 9.66
C ASN A 39 -22.67 20.84 10.59
N GLU A 40 -23.17 21.64 11.54
CA GLU A 40 -22.32 22.38 12.47
C GLU A 40 -21.44 21.45 13.33
N ARG A 41 -21.97 20.30 13.75
CA ARG A 41 -21.23 19.27 14.49
C ARG A 41 -20.06 18.74 13.65
N PHE A 42 -20.29 18.47 12.37
CA PHE A 42 -19.22 18.02 11.47
C PHE A 42 -18.19 19.11 11.23
N ASN A 43 -18.60 20.37 11.08
CA ASN A 43 -17.66 21.49 11.00
C ASN A 43 -16.73 21.53 12.22
N ARG A 44 -17.25 21.34 13.44
CA ARG A 44 -16.43 21.29 14.66
C ARG A 44 -15.44 20.13 14.66
N LEU A 45 -15.83 18.97 14.15
CA LEU A 45 -14.97 17.77 14.09
C LEU A 45 -13.91 17.87 12.99
N VAL A 46 -14.31 18.33 11.80
CA VAL A 46 -13.43 18.45 10.64
C VAL A 46 -12.46 19.62 10.80
N PHE A 47 -12.80 20.64 11.59
CA PHE A 47 -11.88 21.71 11.99
C PHE A 47 -11.20 21.46 13.35
N ASP A 48 -11.32 20.26 13.91
CA ASP A 48 -10.57 19.90 15.11
C ASP A 48 -9.08 19.96 14.77
N ARG A 49 -8.31 20.63 15.63
CA ARG A 49 -6.87 20.83 15.45
C ARG A 49 -6.12 19.51 15.16
N ARG A 50 -6.52 18.39 15.77
CA ARG A 50 -5.88 17.09 15.55
C ARG A 50 -6.02 16.62 14.11
N TYR A 51 -7.08 17.03 13.42
CA TYR A 51 -7.35 16.69 12.04
C TYR A 51 -6.63 17.64 11.07
N ILE A 52 -6.76 18.95 11.26
CA ILE A 52 -6.26 19.97 10.31
C ILE A 52 -4.80 20.37 10.49
N HIS A 53 -4.15 19.97 11.59
CA HIS A 53 -2.74 20.28 11.82
C HIS A 53 -1.84 19.70 10.74
N ASN A 54 -2.22 18.55 10.17
CA ASN A 54 -1.55 17.88 9.06
C ASN A 54 -2.45 17.87 7.83
N LEU A 55 -2.41 18.95 7.05
CA LEU A 55 -3.21 19.10 5.85
C LEU A 55 -2.55 18.35 4.67
N ASP A 56 -3.00 17.14 4.37
CA ASP A 56 -2.59 16.37 3.17
C ASP A 56 -3.58 16.59 2.01
N LEU A 57 -3.16 17.39 1.03
CA LEU A 57 -3.94 17.68 -0.18
C LEU A 57 -3.48 16.82 -1.36
N THR A 58 -3.21 15.54 -1.11
CA THR A 58 -2.98 14.54 -2.16
C THR A 58 -4.11 13.53 -2.23
N VAL A 59 -4.48 13.11 -3.45
CA VAL A 59 -5.48 12.04 -3.64
C VAL A 59 -4.74 10.76 -4.02
N LYS A 60 -4.78 9.77 -3.12
CA LYS A 60 -4.22 8.44 -3.37
C LYS A 60 -5.34 7.54 -3.88
N SER A 61 -5.17 6.99 -5.07
CA SER A 61 -6.04 5.93 -5.58
C SER A 61 -5.80 4.61 -4.82
N SER A 62 -6.72 3.65 -4.95
CA SER A 62 -6.55 2.28 -4.43
C SER A 62 -5.29 1.58 -4.96
N SER A 63 -4.79 2.01 -6.13
CA SER A 63 -3.54 1.52 -6.73
C SER A 63 -2.28 2.16 -6.14
N ASN A 64 -2.38 2.98 -5.10
CA ASN A 64 -1.34 3.89 -4.59
C ASN A 64 -0.80 4.90 -5.61
N ARG A 65 -1.34 4.94 -6.84
CA ARG A 65 -1.05 6.02 -7.78
C ARG A 65 -1.72 7.29 -7.28
N MET A 66 -0.96 8.37 -7.24
CA MET A 66 -1.49 9.69 -6.95
C MET A 66 -2.27 10.18 -8.16
N SER A 67 -3.50 10.63 -7.92
CA SER A 67 -4.34 11.33 -8.89
C SER A 67 -4.43 12.79 -8.51
N SER A 68 -4.44 13.69 -9.49
CA SER A 68 -4.62 15.11 -9.21
C SER A 68 -5.98 15.38 -8.58
N ILE A 69 -6.01 16.32 -7.62
CA ILE A 69 -7.28 16.80 -7.05
C ILE A 69 -8.13 17.43 -8.16
N ASN A 70 -9.43 17.13 -8.16
CA ASN A 70 -10.37 17.79 -9.06
C ASN A 70 -10.38 19.32 -8.79
N ASN A 71 -10.27 20.14 -9.84
CA ASN A 71 -10.25 21.60 -9.72
C ASN A 71 -11.43 22.14 -8.92
N GLN A 72 -12.67 21.64 -9.10
CA GLN A 72 -13.83 22.10 -8.35
C GLN A 72 -13.71 21.81 -6.84
N MET A 73 -13.05 20.71 -6.50
CA MET A 73 -12.77 20.34 -5.12
C MET A 73 -11.73 21.29 -4.51
N LEU A 74 -10.67 21.56 -5.26
CA LEU A 74 -9.63 22.50 -4.89
C LEU A 74 -10.17 23.93 -4.75
N ASP A 75 -11.03 24.40 -5.66
CA ASP A 75 -11.71 25.71 -5.60
C ASP A 75 -12.46 25.85 -4.27
N LYS A 76 -13.31 24.87 -3.95
CA LYS A 76 -14.09 24.89 -2.71
C LYS A 76 -13.19 24.89 -1.47
N VAL A 77 -12.11 24.11 -1.49
CA VAL A 77 -11.14 24.06 -0.37
C VAL A 77 -10.47 25.41 -0.20
N CYS A 78 -9.95 26.01 -1.27
CA CYS A 78 -9.30 27.31 -1.22
C CYS A 78 -10.27 28.43 -0.82
N GLU A 79 -11.47 28.49 -1.39
CA GLU A 79 -12.36 29.63 -1.16
C GLU A 79 -13.12 29.57 0.16
N LYS A 80 -13.53 28.37 0.60
CA LYS A 80 -14.44 28.23 1.75
C LYS A 80 -13.78 27.66 2.99
N ILE A 81 -12.81 26.76 2.82
CA ILE A 81 -12.28 25.95 3.91
C ILE A 81 -10.99 26.56 4.46
N LEU A 82 -9.98 26.77 3.61
CA LEU A 82 -8.67 27.29 4.03
C LEU A 82 -8.74 28.60 4.82
N PRO A 83 -9.55 29.61 4.45
CA PRO A 83 -9.65 30.86 5.22
C PRO A 83 -10.09 30.65 6.66
N ARG A 84 -10.78 29.53 6.96
CA ARG A 84 -11.23 29.17 8.30
C ARG A 84 -10.18 28.40 9.10
N ILE A 85 -9.24 27.72 8.45
CA ILE A 85 -8.32 26.77 9.13
C ILE A 85 -6.84 27.09 9.01
N TYR A 86 -6.41 27.96 8.10
CA TYR A 86 -5.00 28.18 7.76
C TYR A 86 -4.09 28.52 8.95
N HIS A 87 -4.64 29.17 9.98
CA HIS A 87 -3.91 29.55 11.19
C HIS A 87 -3.59 28.36 12.11
N GLN A 88 -4.16 27.18 11.84
CA GLN A 88 -3.95 25.95 12.62
C GLN A 88 -3.16 24.88 11.86
N VAL A 89 -2.86 25.12 10.57
CA VAL A 89 -2.12 24.19 9.72
C VAL A 89 -0.63 24.35 10.00
N ASN A 90 0.02 23.28 10.46
CA ASN A 90 1.45 23.24 10.73
C ASN A 90 2.22 22.44 9.68
N LYS A 91 1.58 21.39 9.16
CA LYS A 91 2.11 20.58 8.07
C LYS A 91 1.18 20.64 6.88
N LEU A 92 1.77 20.88 5.71
CA LEU A 92 1.05 20.94 4.44
C LEU A 92 1.71 20.02 3.42
N THR A 93 0.93 19.15 2.78
CA THR A 93 1.39 18.30 1.66
C THR A 93 0.64 18.70 0.39
N VAL A 94 1.38 19.03 -0.67
CA VAL A 94 0.82 19.61 -1.90
C VAL A 94 1.46 19.06 -3.16
N GLU A 95 0.65 19.06 -4.22
CA GLU A 95 1.06 18.77 -5.59
C GLU A 95 1.28 20.07 -6.40
N PRO A 96 2.01 20.01 -7.53
CA PRO A 96 2.39 21.20 -8.30
C PRO A 96 1.21 22.05 -8.74
N TYR A 97 0.15 21.42 -9.24
CA TYR A 97 -1.02 22.13 -9.76
C TYR A 97 -1.82 22.88 -8.68
N SER A 98 -1.62 22.52 -7.42
CA SER A 98 -2.34 23.10 -6.28
C SER A 98 -1.56 24.20 -5.57
N ILE A 99 -0.24 24.24 -5.70
CA ILE A 99 0.62 25.03 -4.80
C ILE A 99 0.34 26.52 -4.85
N GLU A 100 0.23 27.11 -6.04
CA GLU A 100 -0.03 28.54 -6.18
C GLU A 100 -1.35 28.90 -5.51
N ARG A 101 -2.41 28.16 -5.83
CA ARG A 101 -3.74 28.41 -5.32
C ARG A 101 -3.77 28.33 -3.80
N LEU A 102 -3.15 27.30 -3.24
CA LEU A 102 -3.12 27.06 -1.80
C LEU A 102 -2.31 28.12 -1.06
N LEU A 103 -1.11 28.43 -1.55
CA LEU A 103 -0.23 29.40 -0.92
C LEU A 103 -0.81 30.81 -1.05
N PHE A 104 -1.33 31.22 -2.21
CA PHE A 104 -1.92 32.56 -2.38
C PHE A 104 -3.19 32.80 -1.57
N THR A 105 -3.91 31.73 -1.20
CA THR A 105 -5.16 31.89 -0.43
C THR A 105 -4.87 32.44 0.98
N THR A 106 -3.80 32.00 1.64
CA THR A 106 -3.56 32.34 3.06
C THR A 106 -2.08 32.35 3.43
N GLY A 107 -1.69 33.17 4.41
CA GLY A 107 -0.30 33.31 4.87
C GLY A 107 0.24 32.20 5.79
N TYR A 108 -0.51 31.13 6.06
CA TYR A 108 -0.17 30.00 6.95
C TYR A 108 0.85 30.30 8.08
N PRO A 109 0.51 31.13 9.08
CA PRO A 109 1.49 31.65 10.05
C PRO A 109 2.14 30.58 10.94
N GLN A 110 1.53 29.38 11.05
CA GLN A 110 2.03 28.27 11.87
C GLN A 110 2.69 27.15 11.06
N LEU A 111 2.79 27.28 9.73
CA LEU A 111 3.31 26.23 8.86
C LEU A 111 4.83 26.05 9.04
N ASP A 112 5.24 24.96 9.67
CA ASP A 112 6.64 24.64 9.89
C ASP A 112 7.12 23.43 9.07
N SER A 113 6.19 22.65 8.52
CA SER A 113 6.47 21.49 7.68
C SER A 113 5.78 21.58 6.33
N LEU A 114 6.54 21.39 5.26
CA LEU A 114 6.04 21.39 3.89
C LEU A 114 6.50 20.12 3.16
N SER A 115 5.58 19.46 2.47
CA SER A 115 5.85 18.30 1.64
C SER A 115 5.39 18.57 0.22
N LEU A 116 6.35 18.65 -0.70
CA LEU A 116 6.17 18.96 -2.11
C LEU A 116 6.33 17.67 -2.90
N ILE A 117 5.24 17.10 -3.38
CA ILE A 117 5.23 15.75 -3.96
C ILE A 117 4.97 15.82 -5.47
N ASN A 118 5.63 14.95 -6.24
CA ASN A 118 5.47 14.82 -7.70
C ASN A 118 5.75 16.10 -8.49
N PHE A 119 6.75 16.88 -8.09
CA PHE A 119 7.11 18.09 -8.81
C PHE A 119 7.93 17.79 -10.07
N GLN A 120 7.47 18.27 -11.22
CA GLN A 120 8.35 18.35 -12.39
C GLN A 120 9.51 19.29 -12.09
N LYS A 121 10.71 18.87 -12.48
CA LYS A 121 11.97 19.53 -12.18
C LYS A 121 12.01 21.00 -12.61
N GLU A 122 11.67 21.31 -13.87
CA GLU A 122 11.69 22.70 -14.35
C GLU A 122 10.66 23.58 -13.64
N THR A 123 9.49 23.01 -13.36
CA THR A 123 8.41 23.70 -12.64
C THR A 123 8.87 24.05 -11.23
N PHE A 124 9.50 23.12 -10.52
CA PHE A 124 10.02 23.38 -9.18
C PHE A 124 11.16 24.40 -9.17
N TYR A 125 12.09 24.30 -10.12
CA TYR A 125 13.17 25.28 -10.27
C TYR A 125 12.63 26.70 -10.53
N LYS A 126 11.59 26.84 -11.35
CA LYS A 126 10.90 28.12 -11.58
C LYS A 126 10.28 28.67 -10.28
N TYR A 127 9.67 27.83 -9.46
CA TYR A 127 9.14 28.26 -8.16
C TYR A 127 10.23 28.77 -7.23
N LEU A 128 11.38 28.10 -7.17
CA LEU A 128 12.49 28.49 -6.29
C LEU A 128 13.22 29.75 -6.74
N THR A 129 13.41 29.92 -8.05
CA THR A 129 14.13 31.07 -8.61
C THR A 129 13.24 32.31 -8.75
N GLY A 130 11.94 32.11 -8.98
CA GLY A 130 10.97 33.18 -9.06
C GLY A 130 10.75 33.92 -7.74
N ASN A 131 10.08 35.07 -7.82
CA ASN A 131 9.61 35.80 -6.64
C ASN A 131 8.25 35.24 -6.18
N THR A 132 8.25 33.96 -5.81
CA THR A 132 7.03 33.24 -5.44
C THR A 132 6.85 33.18 -3.93
N MET A 133 5.61 33.06 -3.47
CA MET A 133 5.31 32.86 -2.05
C MET A 133 5.97 31.61 -1.48
N LEU A 134 6.15 30.56 -2.30
CA LEU A 134 6.89 29.36 -1.91
C LEU A 134 8.31 29.70 -1.47
N ARG A 135 9.02 30.52 -2.24
CA ARG A 135 10.40 30.92 -1.90
C ARG A 135 10.43 31.62 -0.54
N PHE A 136 9.54 32.56 -0.28
CA PHE A 136 9.49 33.26 1.02
C PHE A 136 9.23 32.29 2.18
N LEU A 137 8.28 31.36 2.03
CA LEU A 137 7.98 30.35 3.05
C LEU A 137 9.20 29.48 3.35
N LEU A 138 9.86 28.98 2.31
CA LEU A 138 11.07 28.16 2.44
C LEU A 138 12.21 28.94 3.13
N MET A 139 12.38 30.22 2.78
CA MET A 139 13.46 31.03 3.33
C MET A 139 13.32 31.31 4.83
N ASP A 140 12.11 31.66 5.29
CA ASP A 140 11.94 32.26 6.61
C ASP A 140 11.08 31.42 7.58
N GLN A 141 10.33 30.42 7.11
CA GLN A 141 9.34 29.73 7.96
C GLN A 141 9.58 28.22 8.11
N ILE A 142 9.83 27.52 6.99
CA ILE A 142 9.86 26.05 6.98
C ILE A 142 11.08 25.50 7.74
N LYS A 143 10.81 24.58 8.66
CA LYS A 143 11.80 23.81 9.41
C LYS A 143 11.97 22.39 8.88
N HIS A 144 10.89 21.81 8.36
CA HIS A 144 10.84 20.44 7.86
C HIS A 144 10.37 20.43 6.41
N LEU A 145 11.26 20.10 5.48
CA LEU A 145 10.96 20.08 4.06
C LEU A 145 11.09 18.66 3.51
N VAL A 146 10.07 18.21 2.79
CA VAL A 146 10.12 17.00 1.95
C VAL A 146 9.92 17.44 0.51
N VAL A 147 10.82 17.04 -0.37
CA VAL A 147 10.77 17.34 -1.80
C VAL A 147 10.90 16.03 -2.58
N GLU A 148 9.89 15.74 -3.37
CA GLU A 148 9.86 14.63 -4.32
C GLU A 148 9.72 15.18 -5.74
N ILE A 149 10.80 15.08 -6.51
CA ILE A 149 10.87 15.53 -7.90
C ILE A 149 10.62 14.33 -8.81
N LYS A 150 9.81 14.52 -9.84
CA LYS A 150 9.57 13.54 -10.90
C LYS A 150 10.21 14.02 -12.19
N ASP A 151 11.14 13.23 -12.74
CA ASP A 151 11.67 13.44 -14.08
C ASP A 151 10.88 12.59 -15.08
N GLU A 152 9.99 13.25 -15.83
CA GLU A 152 9.19 12.60 -16.87
C GLU A 152 9.92 12.59 -18.22
N THR A 153 11.06 13.27 -18.33
CA THR A 153 11.79 13.42 -19.59
C THR A 153 12.91 12.40 -19.69
N THR A 154 12.62 11.23 -20.27
CA THR A 154 13.64 10.21 -20.60
C THR A 154 14.65 10.68 -21.67
N THR A 155 14.56 11.92 -22.14
CA THR A 155 15.50 12.44 -23.13
C THR A 155 16.84 12.73 -22.46
N ALA A 156 17.75 11.76 -22.61
CA ALA A 156 19.13 11.68 -22.14
C ALA A 156 20.07 12.81 -22.59
N THR A 157 19.61 14.06 -22.55
CA THR A 157 20.47 15.23 -22.73
C THR A 157 20.96 15.63 -21.35
N GLY A 158 22.28 15.67 -21.13
CA GLY A 158 22.91 15.93 -19.83
C GLY A 158 22.59 17.28 -19.17
N LEU A 159 21.68 18.08 -19.73
CA LEU A 159 21.12 19.28 -19.12
C LEU A 159 20.21 18.98 -17.91
N SER A 160 19.62 17.79 -17.79
CA SER A 160 18.75 17.47 -16.64
C SER A 160 19.52 17.52 -15.31
N TYR A 161 20.73 16.94 -15.21
CA TYR A 161 21.46 16.80 -13.95
C TYR A 161 21.83 18.13 -13.28
N LYS A 162 22.14 19.16 -14.08
CA LYS A 162 22.53 20.48 -13.55
C LYS A 162 21.42 21.10 -12.71
N ASN A 163 20.16 20.88 -13.09
CA ASN A 163 19.02 21.51 -12.42
C ASN A 163 18.76 20.93 -11.02
N THR A 164 19.04 19.65 -10.73
CA THR A 164 18.76 19.09 -9.38
C THR A 164 19.67 19.68 -8.32
N LEU A 165 20.96 19.80 -8.63
CA LEU A 165 21.93 20.39 -7.69
C LEU A 165 21.69 21.86 -7.49
N ASP A 166 21.29 22.57 -8.54
CA ASP A 166 20.90 23.98 -8.43
C ASP A 166 19.68 24.12 -7.51
N ILE A 167 18.67 23.24 -7.65
CA ILE A 167 17.51 23.16 -6.74
C ILE A 167 17.96 22.89 -5.29
N LEU A 168 18.76 21.86 -5.05
CA LEU A 168 19.23 21.50 -3.71
C LEU A 168 20.05 22.62 -3.07
N SER A 169 20.97 23.21 -3.85
CA SER A 169 21.78 24.35 -3.43
C SER A 169 20.91 25.55 -3.08
N LEU A 170 19.90 25.86 -3.91
CA LEU A 170 18.96 26.94 -3.64
C LEU A 170 18.19 26.70 -2.35
N ILE A 171 17.70 25.48 -2.10
CA ILE A 171 17.01 25.13 -0.85
C ILE A 171 17.94 25.34 0.35
N LEU A 172 19.12 24.72 0.32
CA LEU A 172 20.05 24.74 1.46
C LEU A 172 20.56 26.16 1.77
N PHE A 173 20.91 26.92 0.73
CA PHE A 173 21.41 28.28 0.88
C PHE A 173 20.33 29.27 1.31
N SER A 174 19.11 29.11 0.80
CA SER A 174 18.03 30.08 1.02
C SER A 174 17.31 29.86 2.35
N SER A 175 17.26 28.63 2.86
CA SER A 175 16.41 28.27 3.99
C SER A 175 17.10 28.49 5.34
N LYS A 176 16.81 29.60 6.01
CA LYS A 176 17.48 29.99 7.28
C LYS A 176 17.08 29.12 8.46
N ARG A 177 15.90 28.49 8.42
CA ARG A 177 15.32 27.72 9.54
C ARG A 177 15.21 26.22 9.28
N LEU A 178 15.66 25.77 8.11
CA LEU A 178 15.53 24.38 7.70
C LEU A 178 16.40 23.48 8.57
N THR A 179 15.76 22.63 9.36
CA THR A 179 16.43 21.68 10.25
C THR A 179 16.37 20.25 9.74
N HIS A 180 15.36 19.93 8.92
CA HIS A 180 15.12 18.60 8.38
C HIS A 180 14.81 18.70 6.89
N LEU A 181 15.59 17.99 6.06
CA LEU A 181 15.38 17.90 4.62
C LEU A 181 15.31 16.44 4.20
N ILE A 182 14.24 16.07 3.50
CA ILE A 182 14.14 14.84 2.72
C ILE A 182 14.06 15.24 1.25
N PHE A 183 15.01 14.79 0.45
CA PHE A 183 15.10 15.12 -0.96
C PHE A 183 15.24 13.84 -1.79
N SER A 184 14.25 13.58 -2.63
CA SER A 184 14.26 12.44 -3.55
C SER A 184 13.88 12.87 -4.95
N GLU A 185 14.59 12.33 -5.94
CA GLU A 185 14.26 12.49 -7.36
C GLU A 185 13.91 11.11 -7.91
N TRP A 186 12.85 11.01 -8.70
CA TRP A 186 12.32 9.77 -9.25
C TRP A 186 12.17 9.90 -10.76
N SER A 187 12.60 8.88 -11.49
CA SER A 187 12.14 8.62 -12.86
C SER A 187 10.87 7.77 -12.82
N SER A 188 10.27 7.45 -13.97
CA SER A 188 9.02 6.67 -14.03
C SER A 188 9.08 5.31 -13.31
N GLU A 189 10.27 4.74 -13.10
CA GLU A 189 10.43 3.42 -12.47
C GLU A 189 11.53 3.35 -11.39
N GLU A 190 12.52 4.26 -11.36
CA GLU A 190 13.65 4.18 -10.42
C GLU A 190 14.06 5.56 -9.85
N PRO A 191 14.55 5.63 -8.59
CA PRO A 191 15.08 6.85 -8.01
C PRO A 191 16.31 7.33 -8.79
N LEU A 192 16.32 8.60 -9.18
CA LEU A 192 17.47 9.27 -9.77
C LEU A 192 18.38 9.79 -8.68
N ALA A 193 19.67 9.76 -8.97
CA ALA A 193 20.68 9.99 -7.96
C ALA A 193 21.52 11.21 -8.30
N ILE A 194 21.79 12.01 -7.28
CA ILE A 194 22.39 13.33 -7.41
C ILE A 194 23.91 13.22 -7.40
N SER A 195 24.58 13.74 -8.42
CA SER A 195 26.05 13.83 -8.49
C SER A 195 26.55 15.19 -8.00
N ILE A 196 26.92 15.28 -6.72
CA ILE A 196 27.42 16.50 -6.07
C ILE A 196 28.89 16.78 -6.42
N PHE A 197 29.70 15.73 -6.64
CA PHE A 197 31.16 15.77 -6.82
C PHE A 197 31.63 16.77 -7.88
N ASN A 198 30.87 16.89 -8.98
CA ASN A 198 31.28 17.70 -10.13
C ASN A 198 31.03 19.21 -9.97
N HIS A 199 30.51 19.67 -8.83
CA HIS A 199 30.05 21.05 -8.64
C HIS A 199 30.85 21.82 -7.57
N PRO A 200 30.91 23.17 -7.65
CA PRO A 200 31.71 24.00 -6.75
C PRO A 200 31.37 23.80 -5.27
N THR A 201 32.40 23.69 -4.43
CA THR A 201 32.34 23.43 -2.98
C THR A 201 31.66 24.51 -2.13
N ALA A 202 31.12 25.58 -2.71
CA ALA A 202 30.46 26.66 -1.97
C ALA A 202 28.92 26.58 -1.95
N SER A 203 28.25 25.84 -2.84
CA SER A 203 26.79 25.98 -3.06
C SER A 203 25.85 25.21 -2.12
N CYS A 204 26.28 24.07 -1.56
CA CYS A 204 25.54 23.21 -0.63
C CYS A 204 26.09 23.34 0.81
N VAL A 205 25.74 24.41 1.52
CA VAL A 205 26.09 24.61 2.94
C VAL A 205 24.81 24.92 3.71
N SER A 206 24.66 24.37 4.90
CA SER A 206 23.62 24.79 5.83
C SER A 206 24.12 24.74 7.26
N SER A 207 23.88 25.83 8.01
CA SER A 207 24.23 25.95 9.41
C SER A 207 23.11 25.49 10.36
N THR A 208 21.92 25.21 9.85
CA THR A 208 20.75 24.82 10.67
C THR A 208 20.27 23.41 10.42
N LEU A 209 20.70 22.78 9.32
CA LEU A 209 20.29 21.42 8.97
C LEU A 209 20.86 20.41 9.98
N THR A 210 19.94 19.72 10.68
CA THR A 210 20.24 18.68 11.66
C THR A 210 19.98 17.27 11.14
N ARG A 211 19.09 17.14 10.15
CA ARG A 211 18.74 15.88 9.49
C ARG A 211 18.68 16.05 7.97
N LEU A 212 19.38 15.18 7.25
CA LEU A 212 19.35 15.09 5.80
C LEU A 212 19.05 13.65 5.37
N GLU A 213 18.09 13.49 4.47
CA GLU A 213 17.80 12.25 3.76
C GLU A 213 17.85 12.53 2.26
N ILE A 214 18.70 11.79 1.54
CA ILE A 214 19.02 12.12 0.14
C ILE A 214 19.40 10.87 -0.67
N TYR A 215 19.09 10.91 -1.97
CA TYR A 215 19.51 9.94 -2.97
C TYR A 215 20.69 10.51 -3.78
N ILE A 216 21.83 9.83 -3.79
CA ILE A 216 23.07 10.29 -4.43
C ILE A 216 23.66 9.23 -5.34
N ASP A 217 24.36 9.67 -6.38
CA ASP A 217 24.83 8.78 -7.45
C ASP A 217 26.03 7.94 -6.98
N THR A 218 27.02 8.62 -6.40
CA THR A 218 28.31 8.03 -6.06
C THR A 218 28.65 8.13 -4.58
N PHE A 219 29.58 7.27 -4.14
CA PHE A 219 30.15 7.37 -2.78
C PHE A 219 30.95 8.66 -2.56
N ASP A 220 31.56 9.22 -3.61
CA ASP A 220 32.22 10.53 -3.51
C ASP A 220 31.21 11.60 -3.09
N ASP A 221 30.00 11.60 -3.65
CA ASP A 221 28.94 12.53 -3.24
C ASP A 221 28.62 12.41 -1.75
N CYS A 222 28.68 11.21 -1.18
CA CYS A 222 28.49 10.98 0.25
C CYS A 222 29.60 11.61 1.08
N LEU A 223 30.85 11.47 0.63
CA LEU A 223 32.01 12.07 1.28
C LEU A 223 31.95 13.60 1.22
N TYR A 224 31.47 14.17 0.11
CA TYR A 224 31.24 15.62 -0.03
C TYR A 224 30.17 16.13 0.94
N LEU A 225 29.10 15.37 1.20
CA LEU A 225 28.12 15.73 2.24
C LEU A 225 28.71 15.73 3.66
N LEU A 226 29.84 15.03 3.86
CA LEU A 226 30.49 14.84 5.15
C LEU A 226 31.79 15.65 5.31
N ASP A 227 32.15 16.49 4.35
CA ASP A 227 33.37 17.31 4.38
C ASP A 227 33.35 18.43 5.46
N GLY A 228 32.20 18.60 6.13
CA GLY A 228 31.96 19.55 7.21
C GLY A 228 31.11 20.75 6.83
N ARG A 229 30.53 20.78 5.63
CA ARG A 229 29.61 21.84 5.18
C ARG A 229 28.26 21.87 5.91
N PHE A 230 27.93 20.83 6.67
CA PHE A 230 26.74 20.80 7.52
C PHE A 230 27.16 20.73 8.99
N GLU A 231 27.46 21.89 9.56
CA GLU A 231 28.01 21.96 10.92
C GLU A 231 27.05 21.43 12.00
N CYS A 232 25.74 21.44 11.77
CA CYS A 232 24.73 20.98 12.72
C CYS A 232 24.17 19.58 12.42
N LEU A 233 24.69 18.89 11.40
CA LEU A 233 24.16 17.61 10.97
C LEU A 233 24.39 16.53 12.03
N THR A 234 23.29 16.00 12.56
CA THR A 234 23.28 14.90 13.55
C THR A 234 22.74 13.60 12.97
N THR A 235 21.95 13.68 11.90
CA THR A 235 21.34 12.54 11.23
C THR A 235 21.54 12.64 9.73
N LEU A 236 22.14 11.61 9.14
CA LEU A 236 22.33 11.51 7.70
C LEU A 236 21.85 10.15 7.20
N ILE A 237 20.89 10.16 6.27
CA ILE A 237 20.34 8.98 5.61
C ILE A 237 20.64 9.11 4.12
N VAL A 238 21.37 8.14 3.57
CA VAL A 238 21.88 8.20 2.21
C VAL A 238 21.50 6.93 1.48
N ASN A 239 20.81 7.12 0.36
CA ASN A 239 20.57 6.09 -0.63
C ASN A 239 21.55 6.30 -1.79
N ILE A 240 22.48 5.37 -1.99
CA ILE A 240 23.50 5.43 -3.04
C ILE A 240 23.16 4.43 -4.13
N LEU A 241 23.09 4.88 -5.38
CA LEU A 241 22.99 3.96 -6.52
C LEU A 241 24.25 3.13 -6.65
N LYS A 242 25.41 3.77 -6.78
CA LYS A 242 26.68 3.10 -7.09
C LYS A 242 27.82 3.52 -6.17
N ILE A 243 28.50 2.55 -5.58
CA ILE A 243 29.77 2.78 -4.87
C ILE A 243 30.90 2.37 -5.82
N SER A 244 31.53 3.34 -6.47
CA SER A 244 32.70 3.15 -7.33
C SER A 244 34.01 3.55 -6.63
N ILE A 245 35.16 3.35 -7.30
CA ILE A 245 36.44 3.91 -6.83
C ILE A 245 36.27 5.41 -6.63
N SER A 246 36.43 5.86 -5.39
CA SER A 246 36.46 7.27 -5.02
C SER A 246 37.61 7.92 -5.78
N LYS A 247 37.27 8.95 -6.57
CA LYS A 247 38.26 9.80 -7.25
C LYS A 247 38.64 11.00 -6.39
N SER A 248 37.91 11.23 -5.31
CA SER A 248 38.08 12.39 -4.47
C SER A 248 39.32 12.25 -3.56
N ASN A 249 40.16 13.28 -3.56
CA ASN A 249 41.21 13.45 -2.55
C ASN A 249 40.62 14.04 -1.25
N ILE A 250 39.35 13.77 -0.93
CA ILE A 250 38.74 14.31 0.29
C ILE A 250 39.58 13.84 1.48
N ASP A 251 39.89 14.80 2.35
CA ASP A 251 40.65 14.56 3.57
C ASP A 251 39.90 13.55 4.45
N ASN A 252 40.32 12.30 4.32
CA ASN A 252 39.76 11.17 5.06
C ASN A 252 40.12 11.21 6.55
N THR A 253 40.91 12.19 7.02
CA THR A 253 41.32 12.27 8.43
C THR A 253 40.32 13.02 9.31
N LYS A 254 39.40 13.81 8.72
CA LYS A 254 38.45 14.61 9.50
C LYS A 254 37.43 13.73 10.21
N LYS A 255 37.44 13.76 11.54
CA LYS A 255 36.47 13.06 12.41
C LYS A 255 35.08 13.69 12.28
N LEU A 256 34.05 12.85 12.23
CA LEU A 256 32.65 13.23 12.10
C LEU A 256 31.94 13.16 13.47
N THR A 257 32.42 13.95 14.41
CA THR A 257 32.06 13.81 15.84
C THR A 257 30.64 14.27 16.19
N LYS A 258 29.98 15.04 15.32
CA LYS A 258 28.61 15.54 15.57
C LYS A 258 27.51 14.58 15.09
N LEU A 259 27.85 13.68 14.17
CA LEU A 259 26.89 12.75 13.60
C LEU A 259 26.55 11.67 14.65
N LYS A 260 25.26 11.55 14.96
CA LYS A 260 24.72 10.58 15.92
C LYS A 260 23.99 9.43 15.22
N HIS A 261 23.41 9.70 14.05
CA HIS A 261 22.66 8.71 13.28
C HIS A 261 23.17 8.70 11.85
N PHE A 262 23.54 7.52 11.37
CA PHE A 262 23.96 7.32 9.99
C PHE A 262 23.24 6.14 9.37
N SER A 263 22.73 6.30 8.15
CA SER A 263 22.15 5.22 7.37
C SER A 263 22.73 5.24 5.97
N LEU A 264 23.29 4.12 5.55
CA LEU A 264 23.83 3.92 4.21
C LEU A 264 23.11 2.76 3.55
N ILE A 265 22.40 3.07 2.48
CA ILE A 265 21.61 2.14 1.69
C ILE A 265 22.20 2.12 0.30
N SER A 266 22.71 0.97 -0.15
CA SER A 266 23.28 0.82 -1.49
C SER A 266 22.46 -0.17 -2.30
N ILE A 267 22.03 0.28 -3.48
CA ILE A 267 21.18 -0.52 -4.38
C ILE A 267 22.04 -1.49 -5.22
N CYS A 268 23.27 -1.08 -5.59
CA CYS A 268 24.20 -1.91 -6.36
C CYS A 268 25.23 -2.65 -5.49
N TYR A 269 25.85 -3.68 -6.06
CA TYR A 269 27.02 -4.33 -5.47
C TYR A 269 28.22 -3.38 -5.43
N THR A 270 28.98 -3.41 -4.32
CA THR A 270 30.25 -2.70 -4.16
C THR A 270 31.42 -3.65 -3.87
N ILE A 271 32.55 -3.42 -4.53
CA ILE A 271 33.84 -4.09 -4.23
C ILE A 271 34.73 -3.23 -3.30
N PHE A 272 34.21 -2.11 -2.79
CA PHE A 272 34.98 -1.11 -2.05
C PHE A 272 34.58 -0.99 -0.57
N TYR A 273 33.94 -2.02 -0.03
CA TYR A 273 33.49 -2.03 1.35
C TYR A 273 34.63 -1.76 2.35
N GLU A 274 35.73 -2.51 2.25
CA GLU A 274 36.88 -2.40 3.15
C GLU A 274 37.69 -1.12 2.89
N LYS A 275 37.72 -0.65 1.65
CA LYS A 275 38.54 0.50 1.23
C LYS A 275 37.86 1.85 1.46
N GLN A 276 36.53 1.89 1.49
CA GLN A 276 35.78 3.15 1.51
C GLN A 276 34.76 3.21 2.65
N ILE A 277 33.92 2.19 2.81
CA ILE A 277 32.86 2.20 3.81
C ILE A 277 33.45 2.07 5.21
N ILE A 278 34.28 1.06 5.47
CA ILE A 278 34.88 0.83 6.80
C ILE A 278 35.67 2.07 7.29
N PRO A 279 36.59 2.66 6.50
CA PRO A 279 37.31 3.87 6.92
C PRO A 279 36.38 5.06 7.16
N LEU A 280 35.30 5.21 6.39
CA LEU A 280 34.31 6.24 6.64
C LEU A 280 33.62 6.05 8.00
N LEU A 281 33.19 4.82 8.29
CA LEU A 281 32.53 4.46 9.53
C LEU A 281 33.44 4.69 10.74
N HIS A 282 34.74 4.36 10.65
CA HIS A 282 35.72 4.63 11.71
C HIS A 282 35.85 6.12 12.07
N ARG A 283 35.51 7.03 11.16
CA ARG A 283 35.52 8.49 11.44
C ARG A 283 34.33 8.93 12.28
N MET A 284 33.29 8.11 12.39
CA MET A 284 32.01 8.41 13.04
C MET A 284 31.92 7.82 14.46
N THR A 285 32.99 7.99 15.25
CA THR A 285 33.14 7.43 16.62
C THR A 285 32.03 7.78 17.63
N ASN A 286 31.19 8.77 17.34
CA ASN A 286 30.10 9.22 18.21
C ASN A 286 28.71 8.75 17.78
N LEU A 287 28.61 7.84 16.79
CA LEU A 287 27.32 7.29 16.38
C LEU A 287 26.62 6.58 17.54
N GLU A 288 25.34 6.88 17.67
CA GLU A 288 24.38 6.24 18.55
C GLU A 288 23.56 5.21 17.76
N GLU A 289 23.17 5.53 16.51
CA GLU A 289 22.49 4.58 15.61
C GLU A 289 23.18 4.46 14.24
N LEU A 290 23.29 3.22 13.76
CA LEU A 290 23.84 2.89 12.44
C LEU A 290 22.87 1.95 11.70
N THR A 291 22.57 2.28 10.44
CA THR A 291 21.86 1.38 9.52
C THR A 291 22.69 1.13 8.27
N LEU A 292 22.98 -0.14 7.96
CA LEU A 292 23.70 -0.54 6.74
C LEU A 292 22.88 -1.51 5.91
N LEU A 293 22.41 -1.08 4.74
CA LEU A 293 21.76 -1.97 3.76
C LEU A 293 22.66 -2.02 2.54
N LEU A 294 23.47 -3.07 2.41
CA LEU A 294 24.56 -3.12 1.42
C LEU A 294 24.54 -4.43 0.64
N SER A 295 24.91 -4.32 -0.64
CA SER A 295 25.31 -5.47 -1.46
C SER A 295 26.82 -5.36 -1.72
N ILE A 296 27.60 -6.37 -1.33
CA ILE A 296 29.05 -6.36 -1.35
C ILE A 296 29.55 -7.50 -2.24
N LEU A 297 30.50 -7.20 -3.11
CA LEU A 297 31.19 -8.17 -3.93
C LEU A 297 32.63 -8.31 -3.40
N ARG A 298 32.93 -9.41 -2.72
CA ARG A 298 34.24 -9.71 -2.13
C ARG A 298 35.14 -10.39 -3.16
N VAL A 299 36.35 -9.86 -3.32
CA VAL A 299 37.39 -10.48 -4.17
C VAL A 299 38.14 -11.57 -3.38
N ASP A 300 38.19 -11.43 -2.06
CA ASP A 300 38.76 -12.45 -1.17
C ASP A 300 37.73 -13.54 -0.82
N SER A 301 38.20 -14.55 -0.10
CA SER A 301 37.36 -15.68 0.34
C SER A 301 36.60 -15.40 1.65
N ASN A 302 36.76 -14.21 2.20
CA ASN A 302 36.23 -13.86 3.51
C ASN A 302 34.85 -13.22 3.34
N TYR A 303 33.89 -13.64 4.15
CA TYR A 303 32.53 -13.11 4.16
C TYR A 303 32.39 -12.01 5.22
N VAL A 304 31.45 -11.08 5.04
CA VAL A 304 31.10 -10.09 6.06
C VAL A 304 30.19 -10.73 7.10
N ASP A 305 30.77 -11.41 8.08
CA ASP A 305 30.07 -12.10 9.16
C ASP A 305 29.98 -11.27 10.46
N GLY A 306 29.45 -11.87 11.53
CA GLY A 306 29.32 -11.19 12.82
C GLY A 306 30.67 -10.80 13.44
N VAL A 307 31.72 -11.61 13.25
CA VAL A 307 33.07 -11.33 13.73
C VAL A 307 33.64 -10.13 12.98
N HIS A 308 33.57 -10.14 11.65
CA HIS A 308 33.99 -9.02 10.80
C HIS A 308 33.22 -7.74 11.15
N LEU A 309 31.90 -7.79 11.32
CA LEU A 309 31.11 -6.61 11.71
C LEU A 309 31.52 -6.08 13.08
N TYR A 310 31.81 -6.96 14.02
CA TYR A 310 32.27 -6.53 15.33
C TYR A 310 33.66 -5.88 15.23
N ASP A 311 34.64 -6.60 14.70
CA ASP A 311 36.05 -6.21 14.65
C ASP A 311 36.26 -4.96 13.78
N GLU A 312 35.53 -4.83 12.67
CA GLU A 312 35.72 -3.70 11.75
C GLU A 312 34.76 -2.53 11.98
N ILE A 313 33.66 -2.69 12.72
CA ILE A 313 32.71 -1.59 12.94
C ILE A 313 32.47 -1.36 14.43
N LEU A 314 31.98 -2.37 15.15
CA LEU A 314 31.46 -2.16 16.50
C LEU A 314 32.54 -1.76 17.51
N ILE A 315 33.76 -2.32 17.44
CA ILE A 315 34.84 -1.93 18.37
C ILE A 315 35.22 -0.45 18.24
N HIS A 316 34.96 0.14 17.07
CA HIS A 316 35.28 1.53 16.76
C HIS A 316 34.14 2.50 17.08
N MET A 317 32.97 2.00 17.50
CA MET A 317 31.77 2.80 17.78
C MET A 317 31.25 2.56 19.21
N PRO A 318 32.00 3.00 20.24
CA PRO A 318 31.67 2.71 21.65
C PRO A 318 30.35 3.32 22.13
N ARG A 319 29.75 4.24 21.35
CA ARG A 319 28.46 4.89 21.67
C ARG A 319 27.27 4.27 20.95
N LEU A 320 27.51 3.28 20.08
CA LEU A 320 26.47 2.70 19.25
C LEU A 320 25.51 1.88 20.13
N ASN A 321 24.27 2.36 20.24
CA ASN A 321 23.22 1.69 21.00
C ASN A 321 22.33 0.83 20.09
N LYS A 322 22.33 1.08 18.78
CA LYS A 322 21.49 0.40 17.82
C LYS A 322 22.20 0.25 16.49
N PHE A 323 22.38 -1.00 16.09
CA PHE A 323 22.93 -1.36 14.80
C PHE A 323 21.91 -2.18 14.02
N THR A 324 21.43 -1.64 12.91
CA THR A 324 20.55 -2.36 11.97
C THR A 324 21.35 -2.66 10.71
N PHE A 325 21.36 -3.89 10.24
CA PHE A 325 22.06 -4.21 9.01
C PHE A 325 21.33 -5.27 8.17
N SER A 326 21.53 -5.16 6.86
CA SER A 326 21.15 -6.13 5.84
C SER A 326 22.29 -6.13 4.82
N ILE A 327 23.24 -7.04 5.00
CA ILE A 327 24.43 -7.12 4.17
C ILE A 327 24.35 -8.41 3.35
N VAL A 328 24.28 -8.23 2.04
CA VAL A 328 24.41 -9.30 1.05
C VAL A 328 25.87 -9.32 0.62
N SER A 329 26.59 -10.41 0.84
CA SER A 329 27.97 -10.53 0.36
C SER A 329 28.09 -11.68 -0.64
N GLN A 330 28.73 -11.40 -1.76
CA GLN A 330 28.96 -12.34 -2.85
C GLN A 330 30.45 -12.45 -3.11
N THR A 331 31.00 -13.65 -3.26
CA THR A 331 32.40 -13.82 -3.64
C THR A 331 32.58 -13.96 -5.14
N VAL A 332 33.59 -13.30 -5.71
CA VAL A 332 33.89 -13.40 -7.16
C VAL A 332 34.41 -14.79 -7.53
N ASN A 333 35.12 -15.45 -6.60
CA ASN A 333 35.75 -16.73 -6.87
C ASN A 333 34.82 -17.90 -6.53
N LYS A 334 34.14 -18.43 -7.57
CA LYS A 334 33.23 -19.58 -7.44
C LYS A 334 33.91 -20.89 -7.01
N ASN A 335 35.23 -20.98 -7.14
CA ASN A 335 35.97 -22.23 -6.91
C ASN A 335 36.44 -22.42 -5.46
N ILE A 336 36.29 -21.40 -4.60
CA ILE A 336 36.68 -21.52 -3.20
C ILE A 336 35.48 -22.04 -2.42
N LYS A 337 35.65 -23.21 -1.79
CA LYS A 337 34.71 -23.70 -0.79
C LYS A 337 34.89 -22.86 0.47
N ILE A 338 33.94 -21.97 0.72
CA ILE A 338 33.96 -21.07 1.87
C ILE A 338 33.21 -21.77 3.01
N ASP A 339 33.84 -21.83 4.19
CA ASP A 339 33.13 -22.22 5.41
C ASP A 339 32.23 -21.05 5.83
N LEU A 340 30.94 -21.20 5.56
CA LEU A 340 29.95 -20.15 5.80
C LEU A 340 29.49 -20.22 7.27
N PRO A 341 29.52 -19.10 8.02
CA PRO A 341 29.11 -19.09 9.40
C PRO A 341 27.61 -19.34 9.50
N SER A 342 27.19 -20.30 10.34
CA SER A 342 25.76 -20.49 10.62
C SER A 342 25.16 -19.23 11.27
N ASN A 343 23.84 -19.11 11.23
CA ASN A 343 23.16 -18.03 11.95
C ASN A 343 23.53 -18.02 13.44
N ASP A 344 23.67 -19.20 14.05
CA ASP A 344 24.08 -19.35 15.44
C ASP A 344 25.50 -18.84 15.67
N ASN A 345 26.44 -19.06 14.73
CA ASN A 345 27.79 -18.51 14.82
C ASN A 345 27.76 -16.98 14.80
N ILE A 346 26.90 -16.39 13.97
CA ILE A 346 26.74 -14.93 13.90
C ILE A 346 26.15 -14.40 15.21
N GLN A 347 25.04 -14.97 15.69
CA GLN A 347 24.43 -14.53 16.95
C GLN A 347 25.38 -14.70 18.13
N SER A 348 26.03 -15.86 18.23
CA SER A 348 27.00 -16.16 19.29
C SER A 348 28.15 -15.17 19.28
N SER A 349 28.66 -14.79 18.10
CA SER A 349 29.74 -13.82 18.01
C SER A 349 29.39 -12.47 18.66
N PHE A 350 28.14 -12.00 18.54
CA PHE A 350 27.67 -10.79 19.21
C PHE A 350 27.34 -11.04 20.69
N ILE A 351 26.71 -12.16 21.04
CA ILE A 351 26.36 -12.51 22.42
C ILE A 351 27.61 -12.63 23.30
N GLU A 352 28.63 -13.34 22.83
CA GLU A 352 29.93 -13.50 23.51
C GLU A 352 30.62 -12.16 23.81
N ARG A 353 30.25 -11.11 23.07
CA ARG A 353 30.79 -9.76 23.18
C ARG A 353 29.84 -8.81 23.93
N GLY A 354 28.81 -9.35 24.59
CA GLY A 354 27.93 -8.63 25.50
C GLY A 354 26.64 -8.05 24.89
N TYR A 355 26.30 -8.41 23.65
CA TYR A 355 25.06 -7.96 23.01
C TYR A 355 23.90 -8.93 23.32
N ASN A 356 22.92 -8.47 24.09
CA ASN A 356 21.87 -9.34 24.66
C ASN A 356 20.63 -9.52 23.75
N GLN A 357 20.52 -8.80 22.63
CA GLN A 357 19.35 -8.83 21.72
C GLN A 357 19.79 -8.83 20.26
N VAL A 358 20.20 -10.00 19.76
CA VAL A 358 20.70 -10.16 18.39
C VAL A 358 19.79 -11.12 17.64
N GLY A 359 18.92 -10.59 16.79
CA GLY A 359 18.07 -11.40 15.92
C GLY A 359 18.62 -11.47 14.51
N SER A 360 19.69 -12.22 14.24
CA SER A 360 20.18 -12.38 12.87
C SER A 360 19.49 -13.53 12.13
N TYR A 361 19.58 -13.49 10.81
CA TYR A 361 19.32 -14.59 9.89
C TYR A 361 20.49 -14.68 8.90
N ALA A 362 20.98 -15.90 8.65
CA ALA A 362 22.03 -16.17 7.67
C ALA A 362 21.45 -17.05 6.56
N ASP A 363 21.36 -16.52 5.34
CA ASP A 363 20.98 -17.30 4.14
C ASP A 363 22.21 -17.58 3.30
N PHE A 364 22.34 -18.80 2.80
CA PHE A 364 23.44 -19.18 1.95
C PHE A 364 22.93 -19.92 0.73
N ASN A 365 23.08 -19.30 -0.43
CA ASN A 365 22.87 -19.99 -1.69
C ASN A 365 24.21 -20.52 -2.20
N SER A 366 24.44 -21.82 -1.98
CA SER A 366 25.67 -22.52 -2.40
C SER A 366 25.89 -22.53 -3.92
N THR A 367 24.85 -22.30 -4.72
CA THR A 367 24.98 -22.24 -6.19
C THR A 367 25.48 -20.88 -6.67
N THR A 368 25.24 -19.82 -5.92
CA THR A 368 25.60 -18.44 -6.29
C THR A 368 26.74 -17.85 -5.46
N ASN A 369 27.21 -18.57 -4.42
CA ASN A 369 28.15 -18.08 -3.41
C ASN A 369 27.71 -16.74 -2.80
N VAL A 370 26.40 -16.57 -2.62
CA VAL A 370 25.81 -15.40 -1.96
C VAL A 370 25.43 -15.79 -0.54
N GLY A 371 26.02 -15.11 0.43
CA GLY A 371 25.51 -15.09 1.80
C GLY A 371 24.66 -13.84 2.03
N ARG A 372 23.72 -13.92 2.97
CA ARG A 372 22.96 -12.78 3.48
C ARG A 372 22.97 -12.81 4.99
N CYS A 373 23.22 -11.67 5.65
CA CYS A 373 23.02 -11.55 7.09
C CYS A 373 22.18 -10.31 7.43
N GLY A 374 21.16 -10.45 8.28
CA GLY A 374 20.36 -9.31 8.75
C GLY A 374 19.30 -9.60 9.81
N ILE A 375 18.79 -8.51 10.43
CA ILE A 375 17.67 -8.50 11.39
C ILE A 375 16.46 -7.83 10.72
N PHE A 376 15.41 -8.58 10.38
CA PHE A 376 14.26 -8.03 9.65
C PHE A 376 12.98 -7.96 10.48
N ASN A 377 13.08 -7.49 11.73
CA ASN A 377 11.92 -7.32 12.62
C ASN A 377 10.89 -6.28 12.14
N LYS A 378 11.22 -5.45 11.15
CA LYS A 378 10.34 -4.43 10.56
C LYS A 378 9.70 -4.85 9.23
N VAL A 379 10.12 -5.96 8.63
CA VAL A 379 9.52 -6.39 7.36
C VAL A 379 8.10 -6.85 7.63
N ARG A 380 7.15 -6.18 6.99
CA ARG A 380 5.71 -6.52 7.02
C ARG A 380 5.23 -7.05 5.68
N CYS A 381 6.01 -6.83 4.62
CA CYS A 381 5.65 -7.18 3.26
C CYS A 381 6.87 -7.79 2.57
N LEU A 382 6.72 -8.98 2.00
CA LEU A 382 7.78 -9.68 1.28
C LEU A 382 7.27 -10.08 -0.10
N PHE A 383 8.06 -9.77 -1.12
CA PHE A 383 7.81 -10.17 -2.50
C PHE A 383 8.89 -11.14 -2.95
N MET A 384 8.49 -12.32 -3.41
CA MET A 384 9.35 -13.40 -3.86
C MET A 384 9.02 -13.72 -5.32
N ASN A 385 9.99 -13.52 -6.21
CA ASN A 385 9.89 -13.88 -7.62
C ASN A 385 11.24 -14.44 -8.08
N ASP A 386 11.23 -15.63 -8.66
CA ASP A 386 12.43 -16.27 -9.19
C ASP A 386 12.08 -17.23 -10.33
N THR A 387 13.07 -17.52 -11.14
CA THR A 387 13.04 -18.56 -12.18
C THR A 387 13.44 -19.94 -11.64
N SER A 388 14.03 -20.01 -10.45
CA SER A 388 14.37 -21.26 -9.74
C SER A 388 13.29 -21.62 -8.73
N SER A 389 13.05 -22.92 -8.50
CA SER A 389 12.04 -23.39 -7.55
C SER A 389 12.32 -22.93 -6.11
N PHE A 390 11.27 -22.56 -5.36
CA PHE A 390 11.36 -22.26 -3.93
C PHE A 390 11.07 -23.52 -3.11
N GLU A 391 12.09 -24.11 -2.50
CA GLU A 391 11.90 -25.33 -1.71
C GLU A 391 11.30 -25.03 -0.32
N HIS A 392 10.80 -26.06 0.35
CA HIS A 392 10.16 -25.96 1.67
C HIS A 392 11.06 -25.24 2.69
N GLU A 393 12.35 -25.55 2.71
CA GLU A 393 13.34 -24.98 3.62
C GLU A 393 13.40 -23.46 3.49
N LEU A 394 13.26 -22.91 2.28
CA LEU A 394 13.28 -21.46 2.08
C LEU A 394 12.11 -20.80 2.81
N PHE A 395 10.90 -21.37 2.73
CA PHE A 395 9.74 -20.81 3.44
C PHE A 395 9.87 -20.93 4.95
N ALA A 396 10.51 -21.99 5.45
CA ALA A 396 10.81 -22.14 6.88
C ALA A 396 11.75 -21.01 7.33
N LEU A 397 12.81 -20.76 6.56
CA LEU A 397 13.75 -19.68 6.80
C LEU A 397 13.09 -18.30 6.72
N VAL A 398 12.21 -18.07 5.74
CA VAL A 398 11.41 -16.83 5.63
C VAL A 398 10.56 -16.62 6.88
N SER A 399 9.87 -17.66 7.37
CA SER A 399 9.03 -17.52 8.58
C SER A 399 9.83 -17.15 9.83
N GLN A 400 11.08 -17.64 9.93
CA GLN A 400 11.99 -17.35 11.04
C GLN A 400 12.64 -15.97 10.91
N ALA A 401 13.04 -15.60 9.69
CA ALA A 401 13.68 -14.32 9.39
C ALA A 401 12.70 -13.14 9.49
N PHE A 402 11.42 -13.37 9.18
CA PHE A 402 10.38 -12.35 9.14
C PHE A 402 9.19 -12.74 10.04
N PRO A 403 9.38 -12.83 11.37
CA PRO A 403 8.34 -13.33 12.28
C PRO A 403 7.07 -12.46 12.30
N TYR A 404 7.17 -11.19 11.89
CA TYR A 404 6.05 -10.23 11.82
C TYR A 404 5.55 -10.00 10.38
N LEU A 405 5.84 -10.90 9.45
CA LEU A 405 5.40 -10.77 8.06
C LEU A 405 3.87 -10.75 7.98
N GLU A 406 3.29 -9.68 7.46
CA GLU A 406 1.84 -9.50 7.30
C GLU A 406 1.37 -9.81 5.89
N LYS A 407 2.23 -9.61 4.88
CA LYS A 407 1.92 -9.79 3.46
C LYS A 407 3.03 -10.56 2.76
N LEU A 408 2.68 -11.63 2.07
CA LEU A 408 3.60 -12.45 1.30
C LEU A 408 3.10 -12.59 -0.13
N TYR A 409 3.96 -12.28 -1.07
CA TYR A 409 3.71 -12.39 -2.50
C TYR A 409 4.69 -13.40 -3.07
N VAL A 410 4.20 -14.46 -3.71
CA VAL A 410 5.02 -15.49 -4.32
C VAL A 410 4.63 -15.59 -5.79
N TYR A 411 5.62 -15.50 -6.68
CA TYR A 411 5.50 -15.66 -8.12
C TYR A 411 6.57 -16.63 -8.58
N ASN A 412 6.18 -17.83 -9.00
CA ASN A 412 7.14 -18.85 -9.42
C ASN A 412 6.43 -19.99 -10.15
N PHE A 413 6.71 -20.13 -11.45
CA PHE A 413 6.09 -21.16 -12.28
C PHE A 413 6.77 -22.53 -12.18
N GLN A 414 7.93 -22.64 -11.52
CA GLN A 414 8.65 -23.90 -11.41
C GLN A 414 8.11 -24.75 -10.26
N ALA A 415 7.92 -26.03 -10.52
CA ALA A 415 7.58 -27.01 -9.49
C ALA A 415 8.64 -27.11 -8.39
N GLN A 416 8.23 -27.42 -7.16
CA GLN A 416 9.18 -27.72 -6.08
C GLN A 416 9.88 -29.04 -6.40
N LYS A 417 11.22 -29.05 -6.36
CA LYS A 417 11.99 -30.26 -6.68
C LYS A 417 11.96 -31.26 -5.53
N ASN A 418 11.93 -30.75 -4.29
CA ASN A 418 12.02 -31.52 -3.07
C ASN A 418 10.70 -31.45 -2.28
N LYS A 419 9.56 -31.72 -2.93
CA LYS A 419 8.22 -31.74 -2.32
C LYS A 419 8.05 -32.77 -1.17
N GLN A 420 9.11 -33.46 -0.76
CA GLN A 420 9.05 -34.43 0.33
C GLN A 420 8.51 -33.74 1.59
N HIS A 421 7.67 -34.48 2.33
CA HIS A 421 7.07 -34.02 3.58
C HIS A 421 8.15 -33.81 4.64
N SER A 422 8.77 -32.63 4.62
CA SER A 422 9.52 -32.12 5.75
C SER A 422 8.64 -32.23 6.99
N SER A 423 9.19 -32.82 8.05
CA SER A 423 8.50 -32.91 9.35
C SER A 423 8.35 -31.55 10.02
N THR A 424 9.00 -30.51 9.50
CA THR A 424 9.03 -29.19 10.09
C THR A 424 7.80 -28.41 9.65
N LEU A 425 6.89 -28.19 10.59
CA LEU A 425 5.73 -27.33 10.37
C LEU A 425 6.15 -25.86 10.33
N ILE A 426 5.85 -25.17 9.23
CA ILE A 426 6.13 -23.73 9.09
C ILE A 426 4.97 -22.94 9.70
N VAL A 427 5.26 -21.89 10.46
CA VAL A 427 4.20 -21.06 11.08
C VAL A 427 4.42 -19.60 10.73
N PHE A 428 3.45 -19.01 10.02
CA PHE A 428 3.42 -17.56 9.79
C PHE A 428 2.38 -16.92 10.71
N SER A 429 2.77 -16.63 11.95
CA SER A 429 1.88 -16.15 13.01
C SER A 429 1.15 -14.84 12.71
N HIS A 430 1.70 -14.01 11.81
CA HIS A 430 1.22 -12.67 11.51
C HIS A 430 0.75 -12.48 10.07
N LEU A 431 0.81 -13.51 9.21
CA LEU A 431 0.49 -13.37 7.80
C LEU A 431 -1.02 -13.17 7.62
N VAL A 432 -1.40 -11.98 7.15
CA VAL A 432 -2.78 -11.55 6.90
C VAL A 432 -3.15 -11.76 5.43
N LYS A 433 -2.21 -11.51 4.52
CA LYS A 433 -2.42 -11.56 3.07
C LYS A 433 -1.40 -12.44 2.37
N LEU A 434 -1.88 -13.37 1.57
CA LEU A 434 -1.06 -14.25 0.74
C LEU A 434 -1.46 -14.09 -0.73
N ILE A 435 -0.49 -13.80 -1.60
CA ILE A 435 -0.69 -13.73 -3.06
C ILE A 435 0.11 -14.85 -3.72
N LEU A 436 -0.62 -15.73 -4.40
CA LEU A 436 -0.15 -16.90 -5.15
C LEU A 436 -0.64 -16.79 -6.61
N SER A 437 -0.37 -15.65 -7.23
CA SER A 437 -0.66 -15.42 -8.64
C SER A 437 0.47 -15.99 -9.50
N ALA A 438 0.18 -16.66 -10.62
CA ALA A 438 1.23 -17.15 -11.52
C ALA A 438 2.25 -18.07 -10.79
N VAL A 439 1.73 -19.00 -9.99
CA VAL A 439 2.54 -19.97 -9.24
C VAL A 439 2.28 -21.40 -9.68
N HIS A 440 3.28 -22.27 -9.58
CA HIS A 440 3.07 -23.71 -9.65
C HIS A 440 2.20 -24.20 -8.46
N VAL A 441 1.41 -25.24 -8.70
CA VAL A 441 0.46 -25.79 -7.70
C VAL A 441 1.12 -26.20 -6.37
N ASP A 442 2.39 -26.60 -6.42
CA ASP A 442 3.15 -26.99 -5.22
C ASP A 442 3.23 -25.87 -4.17
N TYR A 443 3.30 -24.60 -4.59
CA TYR A 443 3.33 -23.48 -3.65
C TYR A 443 1.99 -23.30 -2.94
N ALA A 444 0.88 -23.48 -3.67
CA ALA A 444 -0.44 -23.48 -3.06
C ALA A 444 -0.62 -24.66 -2.09
N GLU A 445 -0.12 -25.86 -2.42
CA GLU A 445 -0.10 -26.98 -1.46
C GLU A 445 0.78 -26.67 -0.24
N GLN A 446 1.96 -26.05 -0.44
CA GLN A 446 2.88 -25.68 0.63
C GLN A 446 2.20 -24.74 1.64
N PHE A 447 1.49 -23.72 1.18
CA PHE A 447 0.87 -22.72 2.06
C PHE A 447 -0.52 -23.13 2.58
N LEU A 448 -1.35 -23.75 1.74
CA LEU A 448 -2.74 -24.02 2.12
C LEU A 448 -2.88 -25.30 2.94
N PHE A 449 -2.02 -26.32 2.78
CA PHE A 449 -2.10 -27.51 3.63
C PHE A 449 -1.54 -27.25 5.03
N GLU A 450 -2.39 -27.44 6.04
CA GLU A 450 -2.02 -27.22 7.44
C GLU A 450 -0.85 -28.10 7.90
N LYS A 451 -0.67 -29.28 7.29
CA LYS A 451 0.47 -30.16 7.58
C LYS A 451 1.83 -29.56 7.20
N ASN A 452 1.84 -28.63 6.23
CA ASN A 452 3.05 -28.00 5.71
C ASN A 452 3.26 -26.62 6.35
N THR A 453 2.19 -25.81 6.40
CA THR A 453 2.23 -24.44 6.91
C THR A 453 0.97 -24.11 7.71
N ARG A 454 1.10 -23.41 8.84
CA ARG A 454 -0.02 -22.83 9.59
C ARG A 454 -0.11 -21.33 9.38
N LEU A 455 -1.30 -20.86 9.01
CA LEU A 455 -1.62 -19.47 8.70
C LEU A 455 -2.78 -18.96 9.57
N PRO A 456 -2.60 -18.84 10.91
CA PRO A 456 -3.70 -18.59 11.84
C PRO A 456 -4.41 -17.24 11.64
N ARG A 457 -3.79 -16.30 10.91
CA ARG A 457 -4.31 -14.95 10.68
C ARG A 457 -4.59 -14.64 9.21
N LEU A 458 -4.63 -15.65 8.34
CA LEU A 458 -4.89 -15.42 6.91
C LEU A 458 -6.33 -14.93 6.71
N LEU A 459 -6.46 -13.71 6.19
CA LEU A 459 -7.75 -13.07 5.89
C LEU A 459 -7.95 -12.85 4.39
N GLU A 460 -6.87 -12.67 3.63
CA GLU A 460 -6.90 -12.41 2.19
C GLU A 460 -6.03 -13.41 1.42
N LEU A 461 -6.60 -14.04 0.39
CA LEU A 461 -5.89 -14.93 -0.53
C LEU A 461 -6.09 -14.48 -1.98
N THR A 462 -5.02 -14.38 -2.74
CA THR A 462 -5.07 -14.26 -4.21
C THR A 462 -4.48 -15.53 -4.83
N ILE A 463 -5.19 -16.17 -5.76
CA ILE A 463 -4.79 -17.47 -6.35
C ILE A 463 -5.51 -17.73 -7.68
N GLU A 464 -4.92 -18.49 -8.59
CA GLU A 464 -5.60 -18.98 -9.81
C GLU A 464 -6.64 -20.06 -9.48
N TYR A 465 -7.77 -20.07 -10.21
CA TYR A 465 -8.85 -21.02 -9.95
C TYR A 465 -8.39 -22.47 -10.07
N GLU A 466 -7.69 -22.82 -11.16
CA GLU A 466 -7.24 -24.18 -11.41
C GLU A 466 -6.35 -24.68 -10.27
N THR A 467 -5.42 -23.84 -9.84
CA THR A 467 -4.52 -24.15 -8.72
C THR A 467 -5.28 -24.36 -7.42
N LEU A 468 -6.23 -23.47 -7.08
CA LEU A 468 -7.07 -23.63 -5.89
C LEU A 468 -7.93 -24.89 -5.94
N ALA A 469 -8.54 -25.19 -7.09
CA ALA A 469 -9.36 -26.37 -7.28
C ALA A 469 -8.55 -27.66 -7.12
N ILE A 470 -7.32 -27.72 -7.63
CA ILE A 470 -6.43 -28.88 -7.47
C ILE A 470 -6.09 -29.08 -5.98
N VAL A 471 -5.59 -28.04 -5.30
CA VAL A 471 -5.14 -28.14 -3.91
C VAL A 471 -6.28 -28.51 -2.96
N THR A 472 -7.45 -27.91 -3.17
CA THR A 472 -8.64 -28.19 -2.35
C THR A 472 -9.37 -29.48 -2.76
N ASN A 473 -8.91 -30.18 -3.79
CA ASN A 473 -9.62 -31.31 -4.42
C ASN A 473 -11.09 -30.96 -4.71
N ASN A 474 -11.31 -29.89 -5.47
CA ASN A 474 -12.64 -29.30 -5.73
C ASN A 474 -13.41 -29.00 -4.44
N PHE A 475 -12.72 -28.40 -3.46
CA PHE A 475 -13.28 -27.99 -2.17
C PHE A 475 -13.81 -29.16 -1.31
N THR A 476 -13.15 -30.32 -1.39
CA THR A 476 -13.47 -31.50 -0.55
C THR A 476 -12.34 -31.88 0.42
N ASN A 477 -11.14 -31.30 0.26
CA ASN A 477 -9.97 -31.63 1.07
C ASN A 477 -9.95 -30.82 2.38
N ASP A 478 -10.25 -31.46 3.51
CA ASP A 478 -10.25 -30.80 4.83
C ASP A 478 -8.88 -30.25 5.26
N ALA A 479 -7.76 -30.79 4.76
CA ALA A 479 -6.42 -30.37 5.17
C ALA A 479 -6.07 -28.96 4.71
N ALA A 480 -6.59 -28.51 3.56
CA ALA A 480 -6.47 -27.12 3.13
C ALA A 480 -7.50 -26.20 3.80
N ARG A 481 -8.63 -26.75 4.25
CA ARG A 481 -9.75 -25.97 4.80
C ARG A 481 -9.35 -25.22 6.06
N LEU A 482 -8.48 -25.79 6.89
CA LEU A 482 -8.10 -25.21 8.18
C LEU A 482 -7.33 -23.88 8.06
N ASN A 483 -6.49 -23.71 7.04
CA ASN A 483 -5.87 -22.41 6.75
C ASN A 483 -6.83 -21.43 6.03
N CYS A 484 -7.88 -21.95 5.39
CA CYS A 484 -8.83 -21.17 4.60
C CYS A 484 -10.08 -20.73 5.38
N VAL A 485 -10.38 -21.34 6.53
CA VAL A 485 -11.64 -21.11 7.27
C VAL A 485 -11.83 -19.66 7.71
N ASN A 486 -10.72 -18.94 7.92
CA ASN A 486 -10.71 -17.55 8.37
C ASN A 486 -10.69 -16.53 7.21
N LEU A 487 -10.66 -16.98 5.96
CA LEU A 487 -10.60 -16.09 4.79
C LEU A 487 -11.86 -15.23 4.71
N GLN A 488 -11.64 -13.92 4.64
CA GLN A 488 -12.69 -12.90 4.45
C GLN A 488 -12.72 -12.38 3.01
N ASN A 489 -11.60 -12.51 2.30
CA ASN A 489 -11.50 -12.12 0.89
C ASN A 489 -10.70 -13.15 0.11
N ILE A 490 -11.21 -13.53 -1.06
CA ILE A 490 -10.48 -14.33 -2.03
C ILE A 490 -10.55 -13.66 -3.40
N HIS A 491 -9.39 -13.37 -3.97
CA HIS A 491 -9.27 -12.94 -5.34
C HIS A 491 -8.87 -14.14 -6.19
N ILE A 492 -9.78 -14.60 -7.05
CA ILE A 492 -9.51 -15.71 -7.94
C ILE A 492 -9.17 -15.15 -9.32
N GLU A 493 -7.97 -15.49 -9.80
CA GLU A 493 -7.54 -15.15 -11.16
C GLU A 493 -8.16 -16.13 -12.16
N GLY A 494 -8.66 -15.61 -13.28
CA GLY A 494 -9.32 -16.40 -14.32
C GLY A 494 -10.85 -16.47 -14.19
N SER A 495 -11.47 -17.19 -15.12
CA SER A 495 -12.91 -17.48 -15.09
C SER A 495 -13.23 -18.49 -14.00
N PHE A 496 -14.05 -18.11 -13.03
CA PHE A 496 -14.38 -18.94 -11.87
C PHE A 496 -15.89 -19.15 -11.73
N VAL A 497 -16.32 -20.41 -11.77
CA VAL A 497 -17.68 -20.82 -11.40
C VAL A 497 -17.63 -21.46 -10.02
N ARG A 498 -18.34 -20.88 -9.05
CA ARG A 498 -18.39 -21.36 -7.66
C ARG A 498 -19.20 -22.67 -7.59
N PRO A 499 -18.58 -23.83 -7.28
CA PRO A 499 -19.36 -25.02 -6.97
C PRO A 499 -20.05 -24.88 -5.61
N GLU A 500 -21.08 -25.68 -5.34
CA GLU A 500 -21.82 -25.64 -4.07
C GLU A 500 -20.93 -25.91 -2.83
N SER A 501 -19.90 -26.75 -3.00
CA SER A 501 -18.89 -27.03 -1.97
C SER A 501 -18.05 -25.80 -1.61
N PHE A 502 -17.93 -24.80 -2.49
CA PHE A 502 -17.13 -23.59 -2.26
C PHE A 502 -17.59 -22.83 -1.01
N HIS A 503 -18.89 -22.62 -0.86
CA HIS A 503 -19.44 -21.86 0.27
C HIS A 503 -19.25 -22.59 1.60
N HIS A 504 -19.33 -23.91 1.59
CA HIS A 504 -19.05 -24.74 2.76
C HIS A 504 -17.56 -24.72 3.13
N TYR A 505 -16.68 -24.58 2.12
CA TYR A 505 -15.24 -24.55 2.30
C TYR A 505 -14.74 -23.21 2.84
N PHE A 506 -15.42 -22.12 2.49
CA PHE A 506 -15.09 -20.76 2.91
C PHE A 506 -16.28 -20.08 3.60
N PRO A 507 -16.60 -20.47 4.86
CA PRO A 507 -17.81 -20.01 5.54
C PRO A 507 -17.82 -18.51 5.85
N LEU A 508 -16.63 -17.90 5.97
CA LEU A 508 -16.48 -16.45 6.20
C LEU A 508 -16.37 -15.63 4.91
N LEU A 509 -16.21 -16.29 3.76
CA LEU A 509 -16.54 -15.68 2.47
C LEU A 509 -18.06 -15.66 2.36
N ILE A 510 -18.70 -14.87 3.22
CA ILE A 510 -20.11 -14.56 3.08
C ILE A 510 -20.23 -13.98 1.68
N GLY A 511 -20.84 -14.78 0.79
CA GLY A 511 -21.15 -14.44 -0.58
C GLY A 511 -22.23 -13.37 -0.62
N GLY A 512 -21.96 -12.22 -0.02
CA GLY A 512 -22.69 -11.01 -0.27
C GLY A 512 -21.84 -10.23 -1.24
N CYS A 513 -22.27 -10.13 -2.49
CA CYS A 513 -21.79 -9.04 -3.30
C CYS A 513 -21.96 -7.76 -2.51
N THR A 514 -20.86 -7.07 -2.23
CA THR A 514 -20.93 -5.72 -1.66
C THR A 514 -21.39 -4.83 -2.80
N PHE A 515 -22.67 -4.49 -2.83
CA PHE A 515 -23.17 -3.50 -3.78
C PHE A 515 -22.48 -2.17 -3.47
N ASP A 516 -21.87 -1.56 -4.49
CA ASP A 516 -21.34 -0.21 -4.35
C ASP A 516 -22.48 0.76 -3.99
N ARG A 517 -22.14 1.86 -3.29
CA ARG A 517 -23.09 2.91 -2.87
C ARG A 517 -24.17 3.32 -3.89
N PRO A 518 -23.92 3.41 -5.23
CA PRO A 518 -24.99 3.75 -6.18
C PRO A 518 -26.09 2.70 -6.34
N LEU A 519 -25.84 1.43 -5.98
CA LEU A 519 -26.83 0.35 -6.10
C LEU A 519 -27.56 0.06 -4.78
N LEU A 520 -27.07 0.58 -3.65
CA LEU A 520 -27.70 0.38 -2.35
C LEU A 520 -28.96 1.22 -2.19
N GLY A 521 -30.03 0.61 -1.70
CA GLY A 521 -31.25 1.33 -1.35
C GLY A 521 -32.54 0.55 -1.56
N GLU A 522 -33.64 1.28 -1.39
CA GLU A 522 -35.01 0.83 -1.64
C GLU A 522 -35.47 1.42 -2.98
N PHE A 523 -35.91 0.53 -3.87
CA PHE A 523 -36.36 0.87 -5.21
C PHE A 523 -37.78 0.39 -5.46
N TYR A 524 -38.50 1.11 -6.30
CA TYR A 524 -39.87 0.80 -6.72
C TYR A 524 -39.94 0.68 -8.23
N SER A 525 -40.61 -0.34 -8.74
CA SER A 525 -40.94 -0.54 -10.15
C SER A 525 -42.41 -0.93 -10.32
N TYR A 526 -42.89 -0.88 -11.56
CA TYR A 526 -44.17 -1.45 -11.94
C TYR A 526 -43.94 -2.57 -12.95
N GLU A 527 -44.34 -3.78 -12.62
CA GLU A 527 -44.04 -4.99 -13.39
C GLU A 527 -45.28 -5.87 -13.49
N ASN A 528 -45.69 -6.22 -14.70
CA ASN A 528 -46.82 -7.13 -14.94
C ASN A 528 -48.12 -6.75 -14.20
N GLY A 529 -48.36 -5.45 -14.03
CA GLY A 529 -49.54 -4.96 -13.30
C GLY A 529 -49.38 -4.86 -11.77
N LEU A 530 -48.20 -5.16 -11.24
CA LEU A 530 -47.88 -5.14 -9.81
C LEU A 530 -46.88 -4.05 -9.48
N GLU A 531 -47.06 -3.41 -8.33
CA GLU A 531 -46.04 -2.52 -7.75
C GLU A 531 -45.00 -3.40 -7.05
N THR A 532 -43.73 -3.25 -7.42
CA THR A 532 -42.64 -4.08 -6.91
C THR A 532 -41.65 -3.23 -6.14
N HIS A 533 -41.45 -3.57 -4.87
CA HIS A 533 -40.42 -3.01 -4.01
C HIS A 533 -39.19 -3.91 -4.03
N THR A 534 -38.02 -3.36 -4.34
CA THR A 534 -36.74 -4.07 -4.33
C THR A 534 -35.78 -3.39 -3.36
N SER A 535 -35.32 -4.11 -2.34
CA SER A 535 -34.30 -3.66 -1.41
C SER A 535 -32.98 -4.37 -1.70
N LEU A 536 -31.95 -3.59 -2.03
CA LEU A 536 -30.57 -4.06 -2.24
C LEU A 536 -29.73 -3.69 -1.02
N LYS A 537 -29.30 -4.69 -0.25
CA LYS A 537 -28.59 -4.51 1.02
C LYS A 537 -27.09 -4.71 0.86
N GLU A 538 -26.29 -4.05 1.69
CA GLU A 538 -24.82 -4.07 1.64
C GLU A 538 -24.23 -5.48 1.74
N ASN A 539 -24.92 -6.39 2.43
CA ASN A 539 -24.54 -7.79 2.55
C ASN A 539 -24.95 -8.66 1.35
N GLY A 540 -25.33 -8.06 0.21
CA GLY A 540 -25.71 -8.77 -1.01
C GLY A 540 -27.12 -9.39 -0.99
N VAL A 541 -27.89 -9.20 0.10
CA VAL A 541 -29.28 -9.65 0.16
C VAL A 541 -30.15 -8.79 -0.74
N VAL A 542 -30.99 -9.44 -1.56
CA VAL A 542 -31.99 -8.82 -2.41
C VAL A 542 -33.36 -9.26 -1.91
N ASP A 543 -34.16 -8.32 -1.38
CA ASP A 543 -35.53 -8.55 -0.91
C ASP A 543 -36.50 -7.86 -1.86
N ARG A 544 -37.23 -8.66 -2.63
CA ARG A 544 -38.15 -8.17 -3.67
C ARG A 544 -39.57 -8.58 -3.32
N ARG A 545 -40.48 -7.60 -3.24
CA ARG A 545 -41.87 -7.80 -2.84
C ARG A 545 -42.79 -7.19 -3.88
N SER A 546 -43.77 -7.94 -4.36
CA SER A 546 -44.74 -7.47 -5.34
C SER A 546 -46.13 -7.37 -4.72
N TYR A 547 -46.82 -6.25 -4.97
CA TYR A 547 -48.10 -5.91 -4.39
C TYR A 547 -49.15 -5.68 -5.48
N ARG A 548 -50.40 -6.09 -5.22
CA ARG A 548 -51.54 -5.68 -6.07
C ARG A 548 -51.82 -4.20 -5.86
N ARG A 549 -51.92 -3.47 -6.96
CA ARG A 549 -52.27 -2.06 -6.93
C ARG A 549 -53.76 -1.90 -6.61
N GLU A 550 -54.09 -1.60 -5.36
CA GLU A 550 -55.38 -0.98 -5.07
C GLU A 550 -55.35 0.45 -5.58
N SER A 551 -56.44 0.89 -6.20
CA SER A 551 -56.55 2.17 -6.88
C SER A 551 -56.29 3.34 -5.91
N GLY A 552 -55.04 3.80 -5.81
CA GLY A 552 -54.69 5.12 -5.24
C GLY A 552 -53.92 5.16 -3.91
N ALA A 553 -53.46 4.04 -3.34
CA ALA A 553 -52.61 4.07 -2.15
C ALA A 553 -51.20 3.59 -2.51
N GLY A 554 -50.21 4.50 -2.53
CA GLY A 554 -48.81 4.11 -2.71
C GLY A 554 -48.37 3.12 -1.63
N ALA A 555 -47.48 2.18 -1.98
CA ALA A 555 -47.05 1.05 -1.14
C ALA A 555 -46.21 1.44 0.11
N THR A 556 -46.64 2.43 0.89
CA THR A 556 -45.99 2.86 2.14
C THR A 556 -46.70 2.34 3.40
N ARG A 557 -47.71 1.49 3.28
CA ARG A 557 -48.56 1.08 4.41
C ARG A 557 -48.00 -0.11 5.19
N LYS A 558 -47.84 0.08 6.50
CA LYS A 558 -47.45 -0.92 7.51
C LYS A 558 -48.54 -1.95 7.86
N ASP A 559 -49.76 -1.77 7.34
CA ASP A 559 -50.92 -2.60 7.67
C ASP A 559 -51.49 -3.21 6.39
N GLY A 560 -51.29 -4.52 6.17
CA GLY A 560 -51.97 -5.24 5.09
C GLY A 560 -51.24 -6.50 4.61
N GLY A 561 -51.40 -7.61 5.32
CA GLY A 561 -50.96 -8.94 4.84
C GLY A 561 -51.69 -9.42 3.59
N ASP A 562 -52.84 -8.83 3.24
CA ASP A 562 -53.71 -9.30 2.16
C ASP A 562 -53.32 -8.79 0.75
N LEU A 563 -52.31 -7.91 0.65
CA LEU A 563 -51.90 -7.29 -0.64
C LEU A 563 -50.57 -7.81 -1.21
N LEU A 564 -49.78 -8.53 -0.41
CA LEU A 564 -48.53 -9.14 -0.86
C LEU A 564 -48.84 -10.33 -1.76
N VAL A 565 -48.42 -10.25 -3.02
CA VAL A 565 -48.64 -11.33 -3.99
C VAL A 565 -47.52 -12.34 -3.91
N THR A 566 -46.28 -11.84 -3.93
CA THR A 566 -45.06 -12.65 -3.88
C THR A 566 -43.97 -11.89 -3.13
N GLN A 567 -43.15 -12.64 -2.40
CA GLN A 567 -41.88 -12.16 -1.84
C GLN A 567 -40.80 -13.11 -2.34
N ASP A 568 -39.85 -12.57 -3.10
CA ASP A 568 -38.66 -13.27 -3.55
C ASP A 568 -37.50 -12.80 -2.65
N LEU A 569 -37.07 -13.64 -1.72
CA LEU A 569 -35.87 -13.39 -0.92
C LEU A 569 -34.72 -14.14 -1.54
N GLY A 570 -33.62 -13.46 -1.84
CA GLY A 570 -32.46 -14.16 -2.36
C GLY A 570 -31.15 -13.45 -2.12
N HIS A 571 -30.08 -14.11 -2.54
CA HIS A 571 -28.71 -13.69 -2.29
C HIS A 571 -28.00 -13.41 -3.60
N CYS A 572 -27.19 -12.35 -3.60
CA CYS A 572 -26.24 -12.11 -4.67
C CYS A 572 -25.09 -13.10 -4.58
N TYR A 573 -24.91 -13.91 -5.62
CA TYR A 573 -23.79 -14.85 -5.72
C TYR A 573 -22.55 -14.23 -6.35
N GLN A 574 -22.73 -13.33 -7.33
CA GLN A 574 -21.64 -12.66 -8.02
C GLN A 574 -22.10 -11.28 -8.52
N LEU A 575 -21.23 -10.28 -8.39
CA LEU A 575 -21.43 -8.94 -8.93
C LEU A 575 -20.20 -8.56 -9.76
N THR A 576 -20.38 -8.39 -11.06
CA THR A 576 -19.32 -7.99 -11.98
C THR A 576 -19.57 -6.56 -12.44
N VAL A 577 -18.59 -5.67 -12.28
CA VAL A 577 -18.67 -4.30 -12.80
C VAL A 577 -18.21 -4.30 -14.26
N ARG A 578 -19.07 -3.89 -15.18
CA ARG A 578 -18.74 -3.64 -16.59
C ARG A 578 -18.63 -2.12 -16.82
N GLN A 579 -18.09 -1.71 -17.97
CA GLN A 579 -17.87 -0.28 -18.27
C GLN A 579 -19.12 0.60 -18.08
N ASN A 580 -20.33 0.09 -18.34
CA ASN A 580 -21.57 0.87 -18.33
C ASN A 580 -22.70 0.32 -17.44
N TYR A 581 -22.50 -0.84 -16.79
CA TYR A 581 -23.54 -1.52 -16.01
C TYR A 581 -22.91 -2.56 -15.06
N TYR A 582 -23.74 -3.11 -14.17
CA TYR A 582 -23.36 -4.19 -13.27
C TYR A 582 -24.07 -5.47 -13.68
N GLU A 583 -23.38 -6.61 -13.61
CA GLU A 583 -23.97 -7.94 -13.78
C GLU A 583 -24.09 -8.60 -12.41
N LEU A 584 -25.31 -8.83 -11.98
CA LEU A 584 -25.67 -9.41 -10.71
C LEU A 584 -26.20 -10.84 -10.94
N ILE A 585 -25.46 -11.85 -10.51
CA ILE A 585 -25.96 -13.22 -10.44
C ILE A 585 -26.66 -13.38 -9.09
N TYR A 586 -27.94 -13.71 -9.15
CA TYR A 586 -28.84 -13.80 -8.01
C TYR A 586 -29.47 -15.18 -7.95
N ARG A 587 -29.67 -15.68 -6.74
CA ARG A 587 -30.45 -16.89 -6.47
C ARG A 587 -31.52 -16.58 -5.45
N ASP A 588 -32.75 -16.84 -5.84
CA ASP A 588 -33.92 -16.82 -4.97
C ASP A 588 -33.88 -18.04 -4.04
N GLU A 589 -34.14 -17.86 -2.74
CA GLU A 589 -34.16 -18.95 -1.75
C GLU A 589 -35.24 -19.99 -2.08
N ASP A 590 -36.36 -19.55 -2.65
CA ASP A 590 -37.50 -20.41 -2.96
C ASP A 590 -37.42 -21.04 -4.35
N LYS A 591 -36.44 -20.65 -5.18
CA LYS A 591 -36.26 -21.19 -6.54
C LYS A 591 -34.92 -21.91 -6.68
N SER A 592 -34.92 -23.01 -7.42
CA SER A 592 -33.71 -23.82 -7.67
C SER A 592 -32.82 -23.29 -8.81
N CYS A 593 -33.05 -22.07 -9.29
CA CYS A 593 -32.39 -21.49 -10.46
C CYS A 593 -31.59 -20.24 -10.10
N PHE A 594 -30.57 -19.93 -10.90
CA PHE A 594 -29.89 -18.64 -10.88
C PHE A 594 -30.46 -17.71 -11.95
N GLN A 595 -30.50 -16.42 -11.67
CA GLN A 595 -30.83 -15.37 -12.63
C GLN A 595 -29.70 -14.36 -12.72
N CYS A 596 -29.41 -13.88 -13.92
CA CYS A 596 -28.55 -12.72 -14.11
C CYS A 596 -29.39 -11.45 -14.24
N TYR A 597 -28.97 -10.38 -13.56
CA TYR A 597 -29.48 -9.03 -13.68
C TYR A 597 -28.42 -8.13 -14.29
N GLN A 598 -28.73 -7.46 -15.40
CA GLN A 598 -27.91 -6.36 -15.92
C GLN A 598 -28.47 -5.04 -15.41
N MET A 599 -27.73 -4.36 -14.54
CA MET A 599 -28.16 -3.14 -13.84
C MET A 599 -27.45 -1.91 -14.39
N PHE A 600 -28.18 -1.03 -15.05
CA PHE A 600 -27.71 0.20 -15.64
C PHE A 600 -28.02 1.36 -14.71
N ASN A 601 -26.98 1.96 -14.14
CA ASN A 601 -27.12 3.14 -13.30
C ASN A 601 -27.31 4.39 -14.19
N ARG A 602 -28.54 4.89 -14.32
CA ARG A 602 -28.85 6.06 -15.17
C ARG A 602 -28.62 7.36 -14.43
N THR A 603 -29.09 7.42 -13.19
CA THR A 603 -28.89 8.55 -12.27
C THR A 603 -28.79 7.99 -10.86
N LYS A 604 -28.40 8.84 -9.89
CA LYS A 604 -28.36 8.46 -8.47
C LYS A 604 -29.67 7.85 -7.94
N ASN A 605 -30.81 8.14 -8.57
CA ASN A 605 -32.14 7.70 -8.12
C ASN A 605 -32.86 6.78 -9.11
N VAL A 606 -32.24 6.42 -10.24
CA VAL A 606 -32.89 5.64 -11.30
C VAL A 606 -31.94 4.56 -11.80
N ILE A 607 -32.34 3.30 -11.59
CA ILE A 607 -31.65 2.11 -12.09
C ILE A 607 -32.55 1.47 -13.14
N GLN A 608 -31.98 1.00 -14.25
CA GLN A 608 -32.70 0.13 -15.18
C GLN A 608 -32.13 -1.28 -15.07
N ILE A 609 -32.99 -2.28 -14.97
CA ILE A 609 -32.56 -3.68 -14.93
C ILE A 609 -33.13 -4.46 -16.11
N ARG A 610 -32.33 -5.40 -16.61
CA ARG A 610 -32.78 -6.53 -17.43
C ARG A 610 -32.48 -7.81 -16.66
N LYS A 611 -33.30 -8.84 -16.81
CA LYS A 611 -33.11 -10.11 -16.10
C LYS A 611 -33.22 -11.31 -17.03
N SER A 612 -32.44 -12.35 -16.77
CA SER A 612 -32.58 -13.62 -17.47
C SER A 612 -33.84 -14.35 -17.01
N SER A 613 -34.38 -15.22 -17.87
CA SER A 613 -35.45 -16.13 -17.47
C SER A 613 -34.91 -17.20 -16.50
N CYS A 614 -35.73 -17.60 -15.54
CA CYS A 614 -35.48 -18.80 -14.73
C CYS A 614 -35.97 -20.01 -15.54
N GLY A 615 -35.09 -20.63 -16.31
CA GLY A 615 -35.38 -21.79 -17.16
C GLY A 615 -34.65 -23.06 -16.71
N GLU A 616 -35.10 -24.24 -17.15
CA GLU A 616 -34.55 -25.55 -16.75
C GLU A 616 -33.04 -25.72 -17.02
N THR A 617 -32.49 -25.02 -18.02
CA THR A 617 -31.06 -25.01 -18.35
C THR A 617 -30.17 -24.39 -17.28
N THR A 618 -30.75 -23.64 -16.33
CA THR A 618 -30.05 -23.01 -15.20
C THR A 618 -30.17 -23.80 -13.89
N SER A 619 -30.82 -24.97 -13.93
CA SER A 619 -30.96 -25.85 -12.77
C SER A 619 -29.62 -26.51 -12.43
N LEU A 620 -29.26 -26.51 -11.14
CA LEU A 620 -27.98 -27.00 -10.61
C LEU A 620 -27.58 -28.43 -11.04
N SER A 621 -28.52 -29.25 -11.54
CA SER A 621 -28.27 -30.67 -11.82
C SER A 621 -27.27 -30.93 -12.95
N THR A 622 -26.99 -29.97 -13.84
CA THR A 622 -26.09 -30.18 -14.99
C THR A 622 -24.67 -29.64 -14.80
N ASN A 623 -24.35 -28.93 -13.71
CA ASN A 623 -22.99 -28.46 -13.35
C ASN A 623 -22.18 -27.71 -14.44
N GLN A 624 -22.80 -27.26 -15.54
CA GLN A 624 -22.06 -26.81 -16.73
C GLN A 624 -22.30 -25.36 -17.18
N MET A 625 -23.20 -24.60 -16.55
CA MET A 625 -23.47 -23.25 -17.04
C MET A 625 -22.49 -22.22 -16.46
N ASN A 626 -21.65 -21.65 -17.33
CA ASN A 626 -20.81 -20.50 -17.01
C ASN A 626 -21.70 -19.28 -16.68
N PHE A 627 -21.42 -18.57 -15.58
CA PHE A 627 -22.20 -17.39 -15.20
C PHE A 627 -22.19 -16.27 -16.24
N ASP A 628 -21.11 -16.14 -17.02
CA ASP A 628 -21.07 -15.21 -18.15
C ASP A 628 -22.10 -15.59 -19.23
N ASP A 629 -22.32 -16.88 -19.46
CA ASP A 629 -23.31 -17.36 -20.42
C ASP A 629 -24.74 -17.19 -19.90
N LEU A 630 -24.95 -17.26 -18.58
CA LEU A 630 -26.25 -16.93 -17.97
C LEU A 630 -26.66 -15.48 -18.29
N CYS A 631 -25.75 -14.51 -18.17
CA CYS A 631 -26.05 -13.12 -18.52
C CYS A 631 -26.30 -12.92 -20.02
N ARG A 632 -25.69 -13.74 -20.88
CA ARG A 632 -25.96 -13.73 -22.33
C ARG A 632 -27.33 -14.28 -22.70
N THR A 633 -28.01 -15.00 -21.82
CA THR A 633 -29.40 -15.45 -22.04
C THR A 633 -30.43 -14.32 -21.94
N ILE A 634 -30.02 -13.14 -21.48
CA ILE A 634 -30.87 -11.95 -21.47
C ILE A 634 -31.11 -11.53 -22.93
N ASP A 635 -32.35 -11.67 -23.41
CA ASP A 635 -32.74 -11.21 -24.73
C ASP A 635 -32.41 -9.72 -24.88
N GLU A 636 -31.69 -9.33 -25.94
CA GLU A 636 -31.37 -7.94 -26.22
C GLU A 636 -32.62 -7.05 -26.37
N LYS A 637 -33.76 -7.67 -26.75
CA LYS A 637 -35.07 -7.06 -26.85
C LYS A 637 -35.86 -7.07 -25.55
N SER A 638 -35.33 -7.65 -24.47
CA SER A 638 -35.98 -7.62 -23.16
C SER A 638 -36.22 -6.17 -22.72
N GLU A 639 -37.44 -5.93 -22.23
CA GLU A 639 -37.84 -4.63 -21.73
C GLU A 639 -37.03 -4.28 -20.47
N PHE A 640 -36.65 -3.01 -20.36
CA PHE A 640 -36.03 -2.51 -19.14
C PHE A 640 -37.08 -2.35 -18.06
N ILE A 641 -36.83 -2.95 -16.91
CA ILE A 641 -37.55 -2.62 -15.69
C ILE A 641 -36.85 -1.39 -15.10
N THR A 642 -37.58 -0.28 -15.00
CA THR A 642 -37.05 0.94 -14.38
C THR A 642 -37.38 0.95 -12.88
N LEU A 643 -36.33 1.05 -12.07
CA LEU A 643 -36.34 1.10 -10.62
C LEU A 643 -36.09 2.54 -10.17
N PHE A 644 -37.05 3.10 -9.44
CA PHE A 644 -36.95 4.44 -8.87
C PHE A 644 -36.63 4.35 -7.38
N SER A 645 -35.59 5.07 -6.94
CA SER A 645 -35.26 5.20 -5.52
C SER A 645 -36.44 5.78 -4.74
N LYS A 646 -36.64 5.35 -3.50
CA LYS A 646 -37.63 5.92 -2.57
C LYS A 646 -37.57 7.44 -2.44
N SER A 647 -36.38 8.04 -2.59
CA SER A 647 -36.21 9.49 -2.50
C SER A 647 -36.58 10.24 -3.79
N TYR A 648 -37.06 9.54 -4.82
CA TYR A 648 -37.46 10.13 -6.09
C TYR A 648 -38.87 10.74 -5.97
N SER A 649 -38.96 12.07 -5.98
CA SER A 649 -40.24 12.77 -6.13
C SER A 649 -40.67 12.75 -7.59
N ALA A 650 -41.90 12.30 -7.85
CA ALA A 650 -42.48 12.28 -9.19
C ALA A 650 -42.61 13.68 -9.83
N GLU A 651 -42.50 14.76 -9.04
CA GLU A 651 -42.55 16.16 -9.51
C GLU A 651 -41.31 16.60 -10.30
N VAL A 652 -40.27 15.78 -10.38
CA VAL A 652 -38.99 16.08 -11.06
C VAL A 652 -38.98 15.60 -12.53
N CYS A 653 -40.09 15.05 -13.04
CA CYS A 653 -40.23 14.57 -14.42
C CYS A 653 -40.93 15.56 -15.35
#